data_AF-A0A1V4CK28-F1
#
_entry.id   AF-A0A1V4CK28-F1
#
_cell.length_a   1.000
_cell.length_b   1.000
_cell.length_c   1.000
_cell.angle_alpha   90.00
_cell.angle_beta   90.00
_cell.angle_gamma   90.00
#
_symmetry.space_group_name_H-M   'P 1'
#
loop_
_entity.id
_entity.type
_entity.pdbx_description
1 polymer ?
#
loop_
_entity_poly.entity_id
_entity_poly.type
_entity_poly.pdbx_seq_one_letter_code
_entity_poly.pdbx_strand_id
1 'polypeptide(L)'
;MSFAVSLLLLAWVSLRWARHLSDAPADRYWIFVGTALLQVGAITGLTSLAHQLTPAGWLVLQVLMAAATAPLTGGWRRGGVAGSLSGGTGLRAALVTSFKGLTAWGLLLLCAIVGVLLLALVRQALEPLYHFDDRMYHASRALYWIQHATVFPFETHNIRQNLVPFGSELFFLWPVLLTKSEVVGRLVFGLALPLAAIGQYLLLRAFRLGQTAALAGVLILVSTPLIVSSASGLKPEVWSVLSLLGLAYWAVTLCDGADRPGLRCFFLGVFVALSTNVRSFPAALLPGLLLILWWAPGAAGVGARLKAFGAGLLGAGVLSTLLIPLAFNTVRYHHPMGPPEVRRVVQAETTPQVAYTHAIRFVSLLLELPAAPGSPEVRAGFSATANRLISAVGAGQPLAGEAEGPWPGRYVYALPEQATRFSLWGLLWLPVLGAAAWRLAGHLRARRRLDGVAALALLAIPLLGAVLFGARWMAHSEVPARFLCGPFALALPLGLAIVAPRLTAGLARRRLVQGLLALLLVYAVYPPVRSLAKEVRQAMTDPLPGIDVNEPFDEVLRSAMPPGSRVLLVGHQDVRDYPLFSPGTGYSNAVVPWGTAPFDEERMRRLIVSERVTHVLIQDDARALFRWFPPVDTRGMVRWLNAQEDLKPVLLRSAGQRLYEVTGAAGGNDAPLRSFEAPAEAPLIGVSGALQEQVGVDESALQTPWPVNDLGGDERGFLWLGQGYAQGIGFALWSRRALEVDLRFDMEPGPGMTVPGRRFMLLHNDLPVGGERRFEGVTSAVVRVRLHAGRNLLSLLALDRATVVPLPNGDPRGLVVGLRAIRVEPATAPAASVERSVAGEDGLSRSARLAVGLINRRQQGDGYWFTAYTSGTTYERPVEEMNTYLTALMVDLLAAEGTPEGLSAGLDRARAHLNDQIEPGGLVRYHGRPGGRAASETGMCTITPDADDTALVWRLAPGDHSLRPRALAGVRAYRTAEGLYRTWLSPESGYQCLNPGADPNPADIGIQMHVWMWLAQDDPPAARELCQALRRSVDQDRLWVYYSRAPLVPVMRQPDLRAHGCDLALPADRVRAEFPEQQVWLDAARLIARMGPGSTNRPTADEARPLLEALAADRFAAVRNNPPMLYHNDLSASVSRRYWSEDVGYAMWLRIFLGTGG
;
A
#
# COMPACT_ATOMS: atom_id res chain seq x y z
N MET A 1 19.21 8.38 -27.21
CA MET A 1 19.24 8.59 -28.68
C MET A 1 18.00 8.02 -29.37
N SER A 2 17.65 6.73 -29.18
CA SER A 2 16.52 6.06 -29.84
C SER A 2 15.16 6.77 -29.67
N PHE A 3 14.83 7.22 -28.45
CA PHE A 3 13.60 7.97 -28.22
C PHE A 3 13.53 9.31 -28.97
N ALA A 4 14.65 10.05 -29.05
CA ALA A 4 14.68 11.32 -29.79
C ALA A 4 14.41 11.11 -31.28
N VAL A 5 15.01 10.08 -31.90
CA VAL A 5 14.72 9.68 -33.29
C VAL A 5 13.25 9.32 -33.45
N SER A 6 12.71 8.52 -32.51
CA SER A 6 11.31 8.13 -32.53
C SER A 6 10.34 9.31 -32.45
N LEU A 7 10.62 10.27 -31.56
CA LEU A 7 9.85 11.51 -31.41
C LEU A 7 9.90 12.37 -32.69
N LEU A 8 11.07 12.50 -33.31
CA LEU A 8 11.23 13.24 -34.56
C LEU A 8 10.46 12.60 -35.72
N LEU A 9 10.50 11.27 -35.86
CA LEU A 9 9.75 10.55 -36.89
C LEU A 9 8.23 10.73 -36.70
N LEU A 10 7.74 10.54 -35.47
CA LEU A 10 6.33 10.75 -35.13
C LEU A 10 5.89 12.18 -35.43
N ALA A 11 6.66 13.16 -34.97
CA ALA A 11 6.34 14.58 -35.20
C ALA A 11 6.37 14.92 -36.70
N TRP A 12 7.33 14.38 -37.45
CA TRP A 12 7.46 14.60 -38.89
C TRP A 12 6.25 14.04 -39.66
N VAL A 13 5.85 12.79 -39.38
CA VAL A 13 4.68 12.16 -40.02
C VAL A 13 3.41 12.94 -39.68
N SER A 14 3.18 13.25 -38.41
CA SER A 14 1.98 13.99 -37.98
C SER A 14 1.91 15.39 -38.59
N LEU A 15 3.03 16.12 -38.62
CA LEU A 15 3.09 17.48 -39.18
C LEU A 15 2.86 17.47 -40.69
N ARG A 16 3.34 16.43 -41.37
CA ARG A 16 3.18 16.28 -42.82
C ARG A 16 1.72 16.02 -43.20
N TRP A 17 1.04 15.13 -42.49
CA TRP A 17 -0.41 14.93 -42.66
C TRP A 17 -1.22 16.19 -42.31
N ALA A 18 -0.88 16.88 -41.22
CA ALA A 18 -1.53 18.13 -40.84
C ALA A 18 -1.44 19.18 -41.95
N ARG A 19 -0.25 19.43 -42.51
CA ARG A 19 -0.03 20.39 -43.59
C ARG A 19 -0.68 19.96 -44.91
N HIS A 20 -0.75 18.66 -45.19
CA HIS A 20 -1.36 18.15 -46.41
C HIS A 20 -2.89 18.29 -46.40
N LEU A 21 -3.53 18.07 -45.25
CA LEU A 21 -4.99 17.97 -45.15
C LEU A 21 -5.68 19.33 -44.91
N SER A 22 -5.02 20.29 -44.27
CA SER A 22 -5.58 21.63 -44.04
C SER A 22 -4.53 22.73 -44.04
N ASP A 23 -4.94 23.91 -44.50
CA ASP A 23 -4.15 25.14 -44.41
C ASP A 23 -4.46 25.97 -43.17
N ALA A 24 -5.59 25.71 -42.51
CA ALA A 24 -5.99 26.40 -41.30
C ALA A 24 -5.11 25.95 -40.12
N PRO A 25 -4.46 26.87 -39.38
CA PRO A 25 -3.57 26.51 -38.26
C PRO A 25 -4.26 25.68 -37.17
N ALA A 26 -5.53 25.97 -36.87
CA ALA A 26 -6.29 25.25 -35.86
C ALA A 26 -6.63 23.81 -36.29
N ASP A 27 -7.01 23.61 -37.55
CA ASP A 27 -7.20 22.26 -38.11
C ASP A 27 -5.88 21.48 -38.11
N ARG A 28 -4.77 22.12 -38.53
CA ARG A 28 -3.43 21.50 -38.52
C ARG A 28 -3.05 21.00 -37.13
N TYR A 29 -3.35 21.76 -36.08
CA TYR A 29 -3.12 21.32 -34.69
C TYR A 29 -3.90 20.04 -34.35
N TRP A 30 -5.21 20.02 -34.59
CA TRP A 30 -6.02 18.85 -34.25
C TRP A 30 -5.74 17.64 -35.13
N ILE A 31 -5.39 17.84 -36.39
CA ILE A 31 -4.92 16.77 -37.27
C ILE A 31 -3.58 16.23 -36.76
N PHE A 32 -2.65 17.10 -36.34
CA PHE A 32 -1.38 16.67 -35.73
C PHE A 32 -1.62 15.82 -34.47
N VAL A 33 -2.48 16.27 -33.55
CA VAL A 33 -2.83 15.53 -32.32
C VAL A 33 -3.48 14.19 -32.67
N GLY A 34 -4.50 14.19 -33.53
CA GLY A 34 -5.19 12.96 -33.94
C GLY A 34 -4.25 11.97 -34.62
N THR A 35 -3.43 12.42 -35.55
CA THR A 35 -2.46 11.56 -36.26
C THR A 35 -1.34 11.06 -35.34
N ALA A 36 -0.91 11.83 -34.34
CA ALA A 36 0.07 11.36 -33.35
C ALA A 36 -0.52 10.23 -32.48
N LEU A 37 -1.73 10.42 -31.94
CA LEU A 37 -2.44 9.41 -31.15
C LEU A 37 -2.66 8.12 -31.96
N LEU A 38 -3.10 8.24 -33.22
CA LEU A 38 -3.31 7.11 -34.12
C LEU A 38 -2.00 6.41 -34.51
N GLN A 39 -0.91 7.14 -34.68
CA GLN A 39 0.40 6.53 -34.97
C GLN A 39 0.89 5.67 -33.80
N VAL A 40 0.86 6.21 -32.59
CA VAL A 40 1.27 5.47 -31.39
C VAL A 40 0.43 4.20 -31.23
N GLY A 41 -0.89 4.30 -31.38
CA GLY A 41 -1.78 3.14 -31.38
C GLY A 41 -1.44 2.13 -32.48
N ALA A 42 -1.24 2.59 -33.72
CA ALA A 42 -1.04 1.70 -34.86
C ALA A 42 0.29 0.95 -34.73
N ILE A 43 1.34 1.64 -34.31
CA ILE A 43 2.66 1.02 -34.08
C ILE A 43 2.54 -0.04 -33.00
N THR A 44 1.89 0.30 -31.88
CA THR A 44 1.66 -0.62 -30.77
C THR A 44 0.88 -1.85 -31.21
N GLY A 45 -0.25 -1.68 -31.90
CA GLY A 45 -1.10 -2.78 -32.34
C GLY A 45 -0.42 -3.70 -33.36
N LEU A 46 0.26 -3.12 -34.36
CA LEU A 46 0.93 -3.90 -35.41
C LEU A 46 2.16 -4.66 -34.89
N THR A 47 2.97 -4.04 -34.02
CA THR A 47 4.09 -4.74 -33.38
C THR A 47 3.61 -5.86 -32.45
N SER A 48 2.48 -5.64 -31.76
CA SER A 48 1.87 -6.64 -30.86
C SER A 48 1.35 -7.87 -31.60
N LEU A 49 0.89 -7.75 -32.85
CA LEU A 49 0.47 -8.89 -33.70
C LEU A 49 1.62 -9.86 -33.99
N ALA A 50 2.86 -9.37 -34.00
CA ALA A 50 4.05 -10.18 -34.24
C ALA A 50 4.85 -10.50 -32.96
N HIS A 51 4.34 -10.14 -31.77
CA HIS A 51 5.10 -10.17 -30.52
C HIS A 51 6.45 -9.41 -30.61
N GLN A 52 6.44 -8.29 -31.32
CA GLN A 52 7.61 -7.44 -31.58
C GLN A 52 7.44 -6.04 -30.98
N LEU A 53 6.67 -5.89 -29.89
CA LEU A 53 6.62 -4.64 -29.12
C LEU A 53 7.94 -4.43 -28.36
N THR A 54 8.99 -4.19 -29.12
CA THR A 54 10.37 -4.00 -28.70
C THR A 54 10.87 -2.66 -29.24
N PRO A 55 11.97 -2.10 -28.70
CA PRO A 55 12.55 -0.88 -29.25
C PRO A 55 12.85 -0.94 -30.75
N ALA A 56 13.34 -2.09 -31.23
CA ALA A 56 13.67 -2.31 -32.64
C ALA A 56 12.40 -2.39 -33.49
N GLY A 57 11.43 -3.22 -33.10
CA GLY A 57 10.16 -3.35 -33.82
C GLY A 57 9.41 -2.02 -33.93
N TRP A 58 9.42 -1.23 -32.84
CA TRP A 58 8.83 0.11 -32.81
C TRP A 58 9.46 1.06 -33.84
N LEU A 59 10.80 1.16 -33.85
CA LEU A 59 11.53 2.05 -34.75
C LEU A 59 11.41 1.63 -36.21
N VAL A 60 11.50 0.32 -36.50
CA VAL A 60 11.31 -0.21 -37.87
C VAL A 60 9.95 0.20 -38.40
N LEU A 61 8.88 -0.01 -37.63
CA LEU A 61 7.54 0.33 -38.08
C LEU A 61 7.35 1.84 -38.23
N GLN A 62 7.93 2.67 -37.37
CA GLN A 62 7.94 4.13 -37.56
C GLN A 62 8.63 4.56 -38.85
N VAL A 63 9.77 3.95 -39.19
CA VAL A 63 10.47 4.23 -40.45
C VAL A 63 9.62 3.81 -41.64
N LEU A 64 8.96 2.65 -41.59
CA LEU A 64 8.03 2.21 -42.63
C LEU A 64 6.85 3.17 -42.80
N MET A 65 6.25 3.64 -41.70
CA MET A 65 5.18 4.64 -41.73
C MET A 65 5.66 5.98 -42.30
N ALA A 66 6.87 6.42 -41.97
CA ALA A 66 7.46 7.63 -42.53
C ALA A 66 7.72 7.48 -44.04
N ALA A 67 8.27 6.33 -44.47
CA ALA A 67 8.50 6.01 -45.87
C ALA A 67 7.19 5.95 -46.67
N ALA A 68 6.12 5.38 -46.12
CA ALA A 68 4.79 5.34 -46.73
C ALA A 68 4.11 6.72 -46.77
N THR A 69 4.32 7.56 -45.75
CA THR A 69 3.73 8.91 -45.70
C THR A 69 4.30 9.83 -46.78
N ALA A 70 5.59 9.69 -47.10
CA ALA A 70 6.28 10.57 -48.03
C ALA A 70 5.64 10.64 -49.44
N PRO A 71 5.37 9.54 -50.17
CA PRO A 71 4.70 9.58 -51.47
C PRO A 71 3.25 10.06 -51.37
N LEU A 72 2.50 9.63 -50.35
CA LEU A 72 1.08 9.97 -50.17
C LEU A 72 0.82 11.47 -49.96
N THR A 73 1.84 12.21 -49.56
CA THR A 73 1.76 13.64 -49.25
C THR A 73 2.76 14.45 -50.09
N GLY A 74 3.06 14.01 -51.33
CA GLY A 74 3.76 14.82 -52.33
C GLY A 74 5.29 14.64 -52.47
N GLY A 75 5.85 13.48 -52.08
CA GLY A 75 7.23 13.04 -52.38
C GLY A 75 8.34 13.52 -51.42
N TRP A 76 9.53 12.93 -51.53
CA TRP A 76 10.73 13.34 -50.76
C TRP A 76 11.34 14.62 -51.35
N ARG A 77 10.75 15.81 -51.11
CA ARG A 77 11.45 17.06 -51.44
C ARG A 77 12.70 17.20 -50.55
N ARG A 78 13.89 17.28 -51.16
CA ARG A 78 15.24 17.31 -50.54
C ARG A 78 15.51 18.45 -49.53
N GLY A 79 14.55 19.33 -49.25
CA GLY A 79 14.67 20.38 -48.20
C GLY A 79 13.87 20.10 -46.91
N GLY A 80 13.18 18.96 -46.79
CA GLY A 80 12.04 18.82 -45.87
C GLY A 80 12.32 18.56 -44.38
N VAL A 81 13.43 17.91 -44.00
CA VAL A 81 13.67 17.58 -42.57
C VAL A 81 14.39 18.72 -41.86
N ALA A 82 15.51 19.19 -42.42
CA ALA A 82 16.20 20.37 -41.93
C ALA A 82 15.35 21.64 -42.15
N GLY A 83 14.76 21.86 -43.35
CA GLY A 83 13.96 23.07 -43.65
C GLY A 83 12.62 23.17 -42.92
N SER A 84 12.02 22.05 -42.48
CA SER A 84 10.81 22.07 -41.64
C SER A 84 11.09 22.29 -40.16
N LEU A 85 12.31 21.98 -39.68
CA LEU A 85 12.77 22.18 -38.31
C LEU A 85 13.60 23.47 -38.16
N SER A 86 14.24 23.96 -39.23
CA SER A 86 15.05 25.19 -39.30
C SER A 86 14.23 26.46 -39.52
N GLY A 87 12.90 26.39 -39.38
CA GLY A 87 12.00 27.54 -39.42
C GLY A 87 12.15 28.48 -38.21
N GLY A 88 13.32 28.59 -37.60
CA GLY A 88 13.58 29.46 -36.46
C GLY A 88 13.28 30.93 -36.74
N THR A 89 13.40 31.38 -38.00
CA THR A 89 13.00 32.72 -38.43
C THR A 89 11.48 32.88 -38.55
N GLY A 90 10.79 31.86 -39.08
CA GLY A 90 9.32 31.85 -39.23
C GLY A 90 8.56 31.60 -37.92
N LEU A 91 9.08 30.74 -37.03
CA LEU A 91 8.54 30.51 -35.69
C LEU A 91 8.74 31.75 -34.81
N ARG A 92 9.92 32.37 -34.87
CA ARG A 92 10.20 33.63 -34.16
C ARG A 92 9.35 34.76 -34.71
N ALA A 93 9.16 34.87 -36.03
CA ALA A 93 8.24 35.83 -36.63
C ALA A 93 6.77 35.58 -36.21
N ALA A 94 6.30 34.33 -36.24
CA ALA A 94 4.95 33.94 -35.83
C ALA A 94 4.69 34.18 -34.33
N LEU A 95 5.67 33.88 -33.48
CA LEU A 95 5.66 34.19 -32.05
C LEU A 95 5.61 35.71 -31.86
N VAL A 96 6.51 36.47 -32.49
CA VAL A 96 6.55 37.94 -32.40
C VAL A 96 5.25 38.57 -32.87
N THR A 97 4.65 38.12 -33.97
CA THR A 97 3.32 38.61 -34.42
C THR A 97 2.21 38.24 -33.45
N SER A 98 2.26 37.06 -32.84
CA SER A 98 1.29 36.64 -31.84
C SER A 98 1.42 37.45 -30.53
N PHE A 99 2.64 37.79 -30.11
CA PHE A 99 2.91 38.63 -28.94
C PHE A 99 2.54 40.10 -29.18
N LYS A 100 2.80 40.64 -30.37
CA LYS A 100 2.46 42.04 -30.72
C LYS A 100 0.95 42.33 -30.70
N GLY A 101 0.10 41.31 -30.82
CA GLY A 101 -1.36 41.44 -30.77
C GLY A 101 -1.98 41.33 -29.36
N LEU A 102 -1.19 40.97 -28.34
CA LEU A 102 -1.70 40.77 -26.98
C LEU A 102 -1.81 42.08 -26.22
N THR A 103 -2.91 42.24 -25.48
CA THR A 103 -3.03 43.29 -24.46
C THR A 103 -2.11 42.98 -23.27
N ALA A 104 -1.81 43.97 -22.42
CA ALA A 104 -1.03 43.75 -21.18
C ALA A 104 -1.63 42.63 -20.31
N TRP A 105 -2.96 42.59 -20.19
CA TRP A 105 -3.69 41.50 -19.53
C TRP A 105 -3.53 40.15 -20.26
N GLY A 106 -3.55 40.15 -21.61
CA GLY A 106 -3.26 38.96 -22.40
C GLY A 106 -1.87 38.39 -22.13
N LEU A 107 -0.85 39.25 -22.04
CA LEU A 107 0.51 38.85 -21.70
C LEU A 107 0.61 38.28 -20.29
N LEU A 108 -0.01 38.95 -19.31
CA LEU A 108 -0.05 38.48 -17.91
C LEU A 108 -0.70 37.09 -17.79
N LEU A 109 -1.84 36.88 -18.45
CA LEU A 109 -2.52 35.59 -18.48
C LEU A 109 -1.66 34.51 -19.13
N LEU A 110 -0.98 34.82 -20.25
CA LEU A 110 -0.08 33.89 -20.92
C LEU A 110 1.10 33.49 -20.01
N CYS A 111 1.73 34.45 -19.32
CA CYS A 111 2.79 34.16 -18.35
C CYS A 111 2.28 33.28 -17.20
N ALA A 112 1.08 33.54 -16.68
CA ALA A 112 0.47 32.72 -15.63
C ALA A 112 0.23 31.28 -16.11
N ILE A 113 -0.33 31.10 -17.32
CA ILE A 113 -0.53 29.78 -17.94
C ILE A 113 0.80 29.04 -18.06
N VAL A 114 1.83 29.68 -18.62
CA VAL A 114 3.16 29.08 -18.77
C VAL A 114 3.74 28.71 -17.41
N GLY A 115 3.62 29.56 -16.39
CA GLY A 115 4.06 29.27 -15.03
C GLY A 115 3.39 28.02 -14.45
N VAL A 116 2.07 27.90 -14.58
CA VAL A 116 1.31 26.73 -14.10
C VAL A 116 1.76 25.46 -14.83
N LEU A 117 1.88 25.51 -16.16
CA LEU A 117 2.30 24.37 -16.97
C LEU A 117 3.73 23.91 -16.63
N LEU A 118 4.66 24.86 -16.45
CA LEU A 118 6.03 24.55 -16.06
C LEU A 118 6.08 23.91 -14.67
N LEU A 119 5.37 24.46 -13.68
CA LEU A 119 5.31 23.88 -12.34
C LEU A 119 4.73 22.46 -12.38
N ALA A 120 3.68 22.22 -13.16
CA ALA A 120 3.09 20.89 -13.31
C ALA A 120 4.07 19.90 -13.95
N LEU A 121 4.83 20.32 -14.97
CA LEU A 121 5.86 19.48 -15.59
C LEU A 121 7.06 19.23 -14.67
N VAL A 122 7.48 20.21 -13.87
CA VAL A 122 8.54 20.04 -12.87
C VAL A 122 8.10 19.05 -11.80
N ARG A 123 6.86 19.16 -11.30
CA ARG A 123 6.27 18.18 -10.39
C ARG A 123 6.29 16.78 -11.01
N GLN A 124 5.84 16.66 -12.26
CA GLN A 124 5.85 15.42 -13.04
C GLN A 124 7.25 14.90 -13.35
N ALA A 125 8.32 15.68 -13.18
CA ALA A 125 9.70 15.20 -13.27
C ALA A 125 10.17 14.63 -11.93
N LEU A 126 9.86 15.34 -10.84
CA LEU A 126 10.39 15.07 -9.50
C LEU A 126 9.66 13.93 -8.77
N GLU A 127 8.34 13.82 -8.87
CA GLU A 127 7.55 12.86 -8.08
C GLU A 127 7.50 11.44 -8.70
N PRO A 128 8.09 10.39 -8.08
CA PRO A 128 8.01 9.03 -8.61
C PRO A 128 6.56 8.53 -8.67
N LEU A 129 6.29 7.44 -9.39
CA LEU A 129 4.97 6.82 -9.37
C LEU A 129 4.63 6.23 -7.99
N TYR A 130 3.88 6.99 -7.18
CA TYR A 130 3.50 6.58 -5.83
C TYR A 130 2.00 6.31 -5.68
N HIS A 131 1.16 6.83 -6.58
CA HIS A 131 -0.29 6.67 -6.53
C HIS A 131 -0.69 5.19 -6.66
N PHE A 132 -1.77 4.84 -5.95
CA PHE A 132 -2.28 3.47 -5.85
C PHE A 132 -2.66 2.88 -7.23
N ASP A 133 -3.49 3.58 -8.00
CA ASP A 133 -3.93 3.13 -9.33
C ASP A 133 -2.77 2.99 -10.32
N ASP A 134 -1.76 3.86 -10.20
CA ASP A 134 -0.59 3.86 -11.08
C ASP A 134 0.21 2.57 -10.92
N ARG A 135 0.57 2.23 -9.67
CA ARG A 135 1.34 1.03 -9.32
C ARG A 135 0.54 -0.27 -9.35
N MET A 136 -0.79 -0.19 -9.39
CA MET A 136 -1.68 -1.36 -9.42
C MET A 136 -2.04 -1.79 -10.84
N TYR A 137 -2.30 -0.87 -11.78
CA TYR A 137 -2.72 -1.27 -13.13
C TYR A 137 -2.44 -0.33 -14.30
N HIS A 138 -2.07 0.94 -14.09
CA HIS A 138 -1.69 1.79 -15.23
C HIS A 138 -0.23 1.54 -15.63
N ALA A 139 0.71 1.72 -14.70
CA ALA A 139 2.14 1.50 -14.93
C ALA A 139 2.47 0.01 -15.02
N SER A 140 1.96 -0.82 -14.10
CA SER A 140 2.18 -2.27 -14.11
C SER A 140 1.79 -2.91 -15.44
N ARG A 141 0.63 -2.52 -15.99
CA ARG A 141 0.15 -3.02 -17.28
C ARG A 141 1.12 -2.68 -18.42
N ALA A 142 1.65 -1.46 -18.46
CA ALA A 142 2.63 -1.07 -19.47
C ALA A 142 3.90 -1.93 -19.39
N LEU A 143 4.34 -2.28 -18.18
CA LEU A 143 5.49 -3.16 -17.98
C LEU A 143 5.20 -4.61 -18.38
N TYR A 144 4.01 -5.14 -18.08
CA TYR A 144 3.59 -6.44 -18.59
C TYR A 144 3.61 -6.49 -20.12
N TRP A 145 3.16 -5.43 -20.80
CA TRP A 145 3.22 -5.37 -22.26
C TRP A 145 4.66 -5.40 -22.81
N ILE A 146 5.59 -4.69 -22.15
CA ILE A 146 7.02 -4.74 -22.49
C ILE A 146 7.55 -6.15 -22.28
N GLN A 147 7.24 -6.79 -21.16
CA GLN A 147 7.68 -8.14 -20.83
C GLN A 147 7.16 -9.18 -21.84
N HIS A 148 5.88 -9.11 -22.21
CA HIS A 148 5.25 -10.04 -23.16
C HIS A 148 5.47 -9.65 -24.64
N ALA A 149 6.13 -8.51 -24.89
CA ALA A 149 6.29 -7.92 -26.21
C ALA A 149 4.96 -7.76 -26.99
N THR A 150 3.84 -7.54 -26.29
CA THR A 150 2.51 -7.39 -26.88
C THR A 150 1.54 -6.67 -25.94
N VAL A 151 0.59 -5.90 -26.49
CA VAL A 151 -0.52 -5.32 -25.71
C VAL A 151 -1.76 -6.22 -25.63
N PHE A 152 -1.68 -7.43 -26.20
CA PHE A 152 -2.77 -8.40 -26.07
C PHE A 152 -2.96 -8.85 -24.61
N PRO A 153 -4.19 -9.23 -24.23
CA PRO A 153 -4.50 -9.63 -22.87
C PRO A 153 -3.66 -10.81 -22.37
N PHE A 154 -3.22 -10.70 -21.12
CA PHE A 154 -2.41 -11.70 -20.42
C PHE A 154 -3.13 -12.16 -19.15
N GLU A 155 -2.66 -13.22 -18.50
CA GLU A 155 -3.21 -13.62 -17.21
C GLU A 155 -2.87 -12.59 -16.12
N THR A 156 -3.79 -12.28 -15.21
CA THR A 156 -3.54 -11.26 -14.17
C THR A 156 -4.48 -11.43 -12.99
N HIS A 157 -4.02 -11.03 -11.79
CA HIS A 157 -4.85 -10.93 -10.58
C HIS A 157 -5.79 -9.72 -10.62
N ASN A 158 -5.51 -8.72 -11.49
CA ASN A 158 -6.32 -7.51 -11.64
C ASN A 158 -6.83 -7.36 -13.08
N ILE A 159 -8.05 -7.85 -13.32
CA ILE A 159 -8.69 -7.85 -14.65
C ILE A 159 -8.77 -6.47 -15.31
N ARG A 160 -8.73 -5.36 -14.54
CA ARG A 160 -8.72 -4.01 -15.10
C ARG A 160 -7.55 -3.81 -16.06
N GLN A 161 -6.41 -4.48 -15.83
CA GLN A 161 -5.23 -4.44 -16.72
C GLN A 161 -5.54 -4.87 -18.16
N ASN A 162 -6.55 -5.71 -18.37
CA ASN A 162 -6.96 -6.18 -19.71
C ASN A 162 -8.28 -5.56 -20.19
N LEU A 163 -9.13 -5.14 -19.24
CA LEU A 163 -10.52 -4.82 -19.53
C LEU A 163 -10.71 -3.42 -20.09
N VAL A 164 -10.09 -2.41 -19.46
CA VAL A 164 -10.40 -1.00 -19.73
C VAL A 164 -9.58 -0.49 -20.92
N PRO A 165 -10.17 0.41 -21.74
CA PRO A 165 -9.41 1.14 -22.75
C PRO A 165 -8.19 1.83 -22.14
N PHE A 166 -7.10 1.92 -22.92
CA PHE A 166 -5.77 2.24 -22.41
C PHE A 166 -4.98 3.21 -23.32
N GLY A 167 -5.69 3.96 -24.17
CA GLY A 167 -5.07 4.79 -25.19
C GLY A 167 -4.11 5.86 -24.64
N SER A 168 -4.35 6.35 -23.43
CA SER A 168 -3.46 7.31 -22.75
C SER A 168 -2.16 6.68 -22.29
N GLU A 169 -2.21 5.45 -21.79
CA GLU A 169 -1.09 4.71 -21.22
C GLU A 169 -0.03 4.38 -22.29
N LEU A 170 -0.41 4.40 -23.58
CA LEU A 170 0.54 4.28 -24.68
C LEU A 170 1.58 5.42 -24.70
N PHE A 171 1.24 6.60 -24.18
CA PHE A 171 2.17 7.73 -24.05
C PHE A 171 3.11 7.63 -22.84
N PHE A 172 2.83 6.70 -21.93
CA PHE A 172 3.79 6.25 -20.93
C PHE A 172 4.64 5.08 -21.49
N LEU A 173 4.00 4.07 -22.10
CA LEU A 173 4.66 2.91 -22.70
C LEU A 173 5.74 3.30 -23.71
N TRP A 174 5.41 4.15 -24.68
CA TRP A 174 6.28 4.49 -25.81
C TRP A 174 7.69 5.00 -25.38
N PRO A 175 7.80 6.06 -24.55
CA PRO A 175 9.10 6.50 -24.05
C PRO A 175 9.78 5.49 -23.13
N VAL A 176 9.03 4.82 -22.26
CA VAL A 176 9.53 3.85 -21.28
C VAL A 176 10.14 2.62 -21.98
N LEU A 177 9.51 2.15 -23.06
CA LEU A 177 10.05 1.11 -23.95
C LEU A 177 11.42 1.50 -24.53
N LEU A 178 11.59 2.73 -24.99
CA LEU A 178 12.79 3.19 -25.70
C LEU A 178 13.91 3.71 -24.79
N THR A 179 13.60 4.12 -23.57
CA THR A 179 14.55 4.77 -22.65
C THR A 179 14.83 3.99 -21.39
N LYS A 180 13.95 3.04 -21.02
CA LYS A 180 13.93 2.44 -19.69
C LYS A 180 13.83 3.45 -18.53
N SER A 181 13.27 4.64 -18.78
CA SER A 181 13.18 5.71 -17.79
C SER A 181 11.72 6.06 -17.49
N GLU A 182 11.32 5.86 -16.23
CA GLU A 182 10.00 6.26 -15.73
C GLU A 182 9.79 7.77 -15.87
N VAL A 183 10.80 8.58 -15.54
CA VAL A 183 10.73 10.05 -15.59
C VAL A 183 10.38 10.53 -17.00
N VAL A 184 11.02 9.97 -18.03
CA VAL A 184 10.71 10.32 -19.43
C VAL A 184 9.28 9.93 -19.78
N GLY A 185 8.82 8.77 -19.31
CA GLY A 185 7.42 8.34 -19.42
C GLY A 185 6.44 9.32 -18.79
N ARG A 186 6.68 9.71 -17.55
CA ARG A 186 5.84 10.66 -16.81
C ARG A 186 5.80 12.02 -17.51
N LEU A 187 6.93 12.53 -17.99
CA LEU A 187 7.02 13.81 -18.70
C LEU A 187 6.22 13.80 -20.01
N VAL A 188 6.35 12.75 -20.83
CA VAL A 188 5.60 12.62 -22.09
C VAL A 188 4.10 12.47 -21.82
N PHE A 189 3.72 11.68 -20.81
CA PHE A 189 2.34 11.55 -20.38
C PHE A 189 1.77 12.90 -19.91
N GLY A 190 2.57 13.69 -19.17
CA GLY A 190 2.21 15.03 -18.69
C GLY A 190 2.02 16.08 -19.80
N LEU A 191 2.48 15.84 -21.03
CA LEU A 191 2.25 16.73 -22.18
C LEU A 191 0.76 16.90 -22.53
N ALA A 192 -0.11 16.03 -22.02
CA ALA A 192 -1.56 16.15 -22.16
C ALA A 192 -2.07 17.53 -21.71
N LEU A 193 -1.54 18.09 -20.62
CA LEU A 193 -2.01 19.37 -20.07
C LEU A 193 -1.63 20.58 -20.97
N PRO A 194 -0.36 20.75 -21.40
CA PRO A 194 -0.01 21.75 -22.41
C PRO A 194 -0.79 21.61 -23.72
N LEU A 195 -1.01 20.38 -24.20
CA LEU A 195 -1.80 20.14 -25.41
C LEU A 195 -3.28 20.51 -25.20
N ALA A 196 -3.87 20.16 -24.05
CA ALA A 196 -5.23 20.56 -23.71
C ALA A 196 -5.37 22.09 -23.63
N ALA A 197 -4.36 22.79 -23.10
CA ALA A 197 -4.34 24.25 -23.03
C ALA A 197 -4.38 24.90 -24.43
N ILE A 198 -3.57 24.40 -25.38
CA ILE A 198 -3.59 24.85 -26.78
C ILE A 198 -4.94 24.52 -27.43
N GLY A 199 -5.45 23.31 -27.23
CA GLY A 199 -6.74 22.88 -27.76
C GLY A 199 -7.91 23.74 -27.28
N GLN A 200 -7.94 24.05 -25.98
CA GLN A 200 -8.93 24.94 -25.36
C GLN A 200 -8.86 26.35 -25.95
N TYR A 201 -7.65 26.90 -26.12
CA TYR A 201 -7.46 28.19 -26.78
C TYR A 201 -8.08 28.18 -28.19
N LEU A 202 -7.75 27.18 -29.01
CA LEU A 202 -8.24 27.08 -30.38
C LEU A 202 -9.76 26.92 -30.47
N LEU A 203 -10.36 26.14 -29.57
CA LEU A 203 -11.82 25.99 -29.47
C LEU A 203 -12.50 27.33 -29.11
N LEU A 204 -11.97 28.06 -28.13
CA LEU A 204 -12.50 29.39 -27.77
C LEU A 204 -12.35 30.40 -28.93
N ARG A 205 -11.27 30.29 -29.71
CA ARG A 205 -11.07 31.08 -30.93
C ARG A 205 -12.04 30.69 -32.05
N ALA A 206 -12.46 29.43 -32.14
CA ALA A 206 -13.50 28.98 -33.07
C ALA A 206 -14.85 29.66 -32.77
N PHE A 207 -15.17 29.88 -31.50
CA PHE A 207 -16.30 30.71 -31.05
C PHE A 207 -16.12 32.23 -31.30
N ARG A 208 -15.07 32.63 -32.02
CA ARG A 208 -14.73 34.04 -32.34
C ARG A 208 -14.47 34.91 -31.11
N LEU A 209 -14.07 34.30 -29.99
CA LEU A 209 -13.70 35.05 -28.78
C LEU A 209 -12.35 35.75 -28.95
N GLY A 210 -12.20 36.95 -28.36
CA GLY A 210 -10.94 37.69 -28.34
C GLY A 210 -9.80 36.93 -27.66
N GLN A 211 -8.54 37.26 -27.99
CA GLN A 211 -7.37 36.52 -27.48
C GLN A 211 -7.30 36.50 -25.96
N THR A 212 -7.57 37.65 -25.30
CA THR A 212 -7.60 37.75 -23.83
C THR A 212 -8.67 36.86 -23.20
N ALA A 213 -9.88 36.81 -23.78
CA ALA A 213 -10.97 35.96 -23.28
C ALA A 213 -10.64 34.47 -23.47
N ALA A 214 -10.02 34.11 -24.60
CA ALA A 214 -9.55 32.75 -24.84
C ALA A 214 -8.47 32.33 -23.82
N LEU A 215 -7.47 33.20 -23.58
CA LEU A 215 -6.43 32.96 -22.57
C LEU A 215 -7.00 32.86 -21.16
N ALA A 216 -7.98 33.69 -20.80
CA ALA A 216 -8.65 33.57 -19.50
C ALA A 216 -9.32 32.20 -19.35
N GLY A 217 -9.99 31.71 -20.40
CA GLY A 217 -10.57 30.36 -20.43
C GLY A 217 -9.55 29.23 -20.32
N VAL A 218 -8.37 29.39 -20.95
CA VAL A 218 -7.27 28.43 -20.77
C VAL A 218 -6.76 28.45 -19.34
N LEU A 219 -6.55 29.64 -18.77
CA LEU A 219 -6.06 29.78 -17.40
C LEU A 219 -7.01 29.13 -16.40
N ILE A 220 -8.33 29.32 -16.55
CA ILE A 220 -9.34 28.63 -15.73
C ILE A 220 -9.17 27.12 -15.80
N LEU A 221 -9.03 26.55 -17.01
CA LEU A 221 -8.88 25.10 -17.18
C LEU A 221 -7.62 24.60 -16.48
N VAL A 222 -6.46 25.20 -16.76
CA VAL A 222 -5.17 24.71 -16.25
C VAL A 222 -4.92 25.04 -14.79
N SER A 223 -5.64 26.00 -14.21
CA SER A 223 -5.56 26.33 -12.78
C SER A 223 -6.66 25.68 -11.95
N THR A 224 -7.58 24.92 -12.56
CA THR A 224 -8.64 24.20 -11.82
C THR A 224 -7.98 23.10 -10.97
N PRO A 225 -8.18 23.09 -9.63
CA PRO A 225 -7.53 22.14 -8.72
C PRO A 225 -7.63 20.68 -9.18
N LEU A 226 -8.81 20.25 -9.59
CA LEU A 226 -9.02 18.87 -10.04
C LEU A 226 -8.24 18.53 -11.32
N ILE A 227 -8.10 19.49 -12.24
CA ILE A 227 -7.36 19.30 -13.49
C ILE A 227 -5.85 19.21 -13.19
N VAL A 228 -5.34 20.06 -12.30
CA VAL A 228 -3.93 20.04 -11.86
C VAL A 228 -3.62 18.74 -11.11
N SER A 229 -4.47 18.33 -10.17
CA SER A 229 -4.27 17.07 -9.41
C SER A 229 -4.44 15.82 -10.28
N SER A 230 -5.19 15.93 -11.38
CA SER A 230 -5.33 14.89 -12.39
C SER A 230 -4.19 14.87 -13.41
N ALA A 231 -3.34 15.90 -13.45
CA ALA A 231 -2.17 15.95 -14.32
C ALA A 231 -0.94 15.23 -13.72
N SER A 232 -0.99 14.91 -12.42
CA SER A 232 0.06 14.13 -11.73
C SER A 232 -0.15 12.62 -11.93
N GLY A 233 0.93 11.87 -12.01
CA GLY A 233 0.92 10.41 -12.17
C GLY A 233 0.51 9.96 -13.56
N LEU A 234 -0.18 8.82 -13.66
CA LEU A 234 -0.66 8.22 -14.92
C LEU A 234 -2.19 8.22 -15.06
N LYS A 235 -2.81 9.28 -14.55
CA LYS A 235 -4.26 9.51 -14.58
C LYS A 235 -4.76 9.83 -16.01
N PRO A 236 -5.73 9.06 -16.57
CA PRO A 236 -6.22 9.27 -17.94
C PRO A 236 -7.10 10.53 -18.11
N GLU A 237 -7.47 11.20 -17.02
CA GLU A 237 -8.37 12.35 -17.00
C GLU A 237 -7.98 13.48 -17.96
N VAL A 238 -6.71 13.92 -17.97
CA VAL A 238 -6.26 15.05 -18.79
C VAL A 238 -6.16 14.67 -20.27
N TRP A 239 -5.79 13.43 -20.58
CA TRP A 239 -5.87 12.89 -21.94
C TRP A 239 -7.31 12.85 -22.45
N SER A 240 -8.27 12.52 -21.58
CA SER A 240 -9.69 12.56 -21.90
C SER A 240 -10.16 13.99 -22.17
N VAL A 241 -9.66 14.98 -21.43
CA VAL A 241 -9.91 16.40 -21.72
C VAL A 241 -9.39 16.77 -23.11
N LEU A 242 -8.14 16.43 -23.44
CA LEU A 242 -7.54 16.72 -24.74
C LEU A 242 -8.36 16.15 -25.90
N SER A 243 -8.74 14.87 -25.83
CA SER A 243 -9.49 14.21 -26.90
C SER A 243 -10.92 14.77 -27.05
N LEU A 244 -11.58 15.08 -25.93
CA LEU A 244 -12.92 15.69 -25.93
C LEU A 244 -12.92 17.12 -26.46
N LEU A 245 -11.87 17.91 -26.19
CA LEU A 245 -11.71 19.24 -26.78
C LEU A 245 -11.53 19.17 -28.31
N GLY A 246 -10.82 18.13 -28.81
CA GLY A 246 -10.71 17.88 -30.24
C GLY A 246 -12.05 17.48 -30.87
N LEU A 247 -12.80 16.60 -30.21
CA LEU A 247 -14.18 16.25 -30.59
C LEU A 247 -15.08 17.50 -30.68
N ALA A 248 -15.02 18.35 -29.64
CA ALA A 248 -15.78 19.60 -29.57
C ALA A 248 -15.39 20.57 -30.68
N TYR A 249 -14.09 20.72 -30.97
CA TYR A 249 -13.61 21.58 -32.06
C TYR A 249 -14.19 21.16 -33.41
N TRP A 250 -14.13 19.87 -33.75
CA TRP A 250 -14.68 19.39 -35.03
C TRP A 250 -16.20 19.52 -35.10
N ALA A 251 -16.91 19.31 -33.98
CA ALA A 251 -18.36 19.50 -33.91
C ALA A 251 -18.77 20.98 -34.08
N VAL A 252 -18.13 21.89 -33.35
CA VAL A 252 -18.40 23.33 -33.41
C VAL A 252 -18.12 23.88 -34.80
N THR A 253 -16.95 23.56 -35.34
CA THR A 253 -16.54 24.11 -36.63
C THR A 253 -17.27 23.48 -37.82
N LEU A 254 -17.85 22.28 -37.67
CA LEU A 254 -18.83 21.73 -38.63
C LEU A 254 -20.13 22.57 -38.63
N CYS A 255 -20.56 23.03 -37.46
CA CYS A 255 -21.80 23.82 -37.31
C CYS A 255 -21.65 25.31 -37.65
N ASP A 256 -20.43 25.85 -37.71
CA ASP A 256 -20.20 27.26 -38.09
C ASP A 256 -20.12 27.49 -39.61
N GLY A 257 -20.48 26.49 -40.43
CA GLY A 257 -20.65 26.64 -41.88
C GLY A 257 -19.34 26.60 -42.67
N ALA A 258 -18.34 25.88 -42.19
CA ALA A 258 -17.00 25.91 -42.75
C ALA A 258 -16.76 24.94 -43.93
N ASP A 259 -15.75 25.26 -44.74
CA ASP A 259 -15.41 24.50 -45.95
C ASP A 259 -14.98 23.04 -45.64
N ARG A 260 -15.19 22.14 -46.61
CA ARG A 260 -14.85 20.70 -46.57
C ARG A 260 -15.55 19.91 -45.44
N PRO A 261 -16.90 19.80 -45.45
CA PRO A 261 -17.65 19.09 -44.41
C PRO A 261 -17.27 17.60 -44.27
N GLY A 262 -16.82 16.94 -45.34
CA GLY A 262 -16.38 15.54 -45.29
C GLY A 262 -15.15 15.34 -44.39
N LEU A 263 -14.13 16.18 -44.51
CA LEU A 263 -12.91 16.11 -43.69
C LEU A 263 -13.23 16.31 -42.20
N ARG A 264 -14.11 17.28 -41.90
CA ARG A 264 -14.57 17.58 -40.53
C ARG A 264 -15.33 16.40 -39.93
N CYS A 265 -16.24 15.79 -40.70
CA CYS A 265 -16.96 14.59 -40.25
C CYS A 265 -16.02 13.41 -40.03
N PHE A 266 -15.03 13.22 -40.89
CA PHE A 266 -14.00 12.19 -40.71
C PHE A 266 -13.23 12.38 -39.39
N PHE A 267 -12.68 13.57 -39.14
CA PHE A 267 -11.96 13.82 -37.89
C PHE A 267 -12.88 13.85 -36.66
N LEU A 268 -14.15 14.20 -36.81
CA LEU A 268 -15.14 14.01 -35.75
C LEU A 268 -15.22 12.52 -35.36
N GLY A 269 -15.34 11.61 -36.34
CA GLY A 269 -15.31 10.17 -36.10
C GLY A 269 -14.01 9.68 -35.46
N VAL A 270 -12.86 10.21 -35.91
CA VAL A 270 -11.55 9.91 -35.32
C VAL A 270 -11.51 10.26 -33.83
N PHE A 271 -11.92 11.48 -33.46
CA PHE A 271 -11.88 11.93 -32.07
C PHE A 271 -12.92 11.27 -31.15
N VAL A 272 -14.01 10.71 -31.71
CA VAL A 272 -14.89 9.80 -30.95
C VAL A 272 -14.13 8.55 -30.54
N ALA A 273 -13.51 7.86 -31.51
CA ALA A 273 -12.77 6.63 -31.25
C ALA A 273 -11.63 6.87 -30.26
N LEU A 274 -10.86 7.95 -30.45
CA LEU A 274 -9.76 8.32 -29.55
C LEU A 274 -10.27 8.63 -28.14
N SER A 275 -11.38 9.36 -28.00
CA SER A 275 -11.95 9.65 -26.67
C SER A 275 -12.45 8.40 -25.97
N THR A 276 -13.09 7.48 -26.70
CA THR A 276 -13.52 6.18 -26.19
C THR A 276 -12.34 5.28 -25.81
N ASN A 277 -11.21 5.41 -26.51
CA ASN A 277 -9.99 4.65 -26.22
C ASN A 277 -9.23 5.14 -24.99
N VAL A 278 -9.36 6.43 -24.64
CA VAL A 278 -8.83 6.96 -23.39
C VAL A 278 -9.74 6.60 -22.22
N ARG A 279 -11.07 6.72 -22.38
CA ARG A 279 -12.07 6.29 -21.38
C ARG A 279 -13.36 5.85 -22.05
N SER A 280 -14.13 4.97 -21.42
CA SER A 280 -15.35 4.41 -22.01
C SER A 280 -16.57 5.36 -22.04
N PHE A 281 -16.71 6.30 -21.10
CA PHE A 281 -17.88 7.19 -20.98
C PHE A 281 -18.20 8.05 -22.23
N PRO A 282 -17.20 8.58 -22.97
CA PRO A 282 -17.42 9.23 -24.26
C PRO A 282 -18.25 8.44 -25.29
N ALA A 283 -18.36 7.11 -25.17
CA ALA A 283 -19.26 6.32 -26.02
C ALA A 283 -20.74 6.75 -25.91
N ALA A 284 -21.15 7.32 -24.76
CA ALA A 284 -22.50 7.85 -24.55
C ALA A 284 -22.82 9.11 -25.40
N LEU A 285 -21.83 9.70 -26.09
CA LEU A 285 -22.02 10.86 -26.96
C LEU A 285 -22.62 10.51 -28.32
N LEU A 286 -22.68 9.23 -28.70
CA LEU A 286 -23.15 8.80 -30.02
C LEU A 286 -24.51 9.39 -30.43
N PRO A 287 -25.56 9.40 -29.58
CA PRO A 287 -26.84 10.01 -29.94
C PRO A 287 -26.73 11.51 -30.24
N GLY A 288 -25.97 12.26 -29.41
CA GLY A 288 -25.74 13.69 -29.62
C GLY A 288 -24.99 13.97 -30.91
N LEU A 289 -23.99 13.14 -31.24
CA LEU A 289 -23.22 13.24 -32.48
C LEU A 289 -24.07 12.95 -33.72
N LEU A 290 -24.98 11.98 -33.67
CA LEU A 290 -25.90 11.70 -34.78
C LEU A 290 -26.83 12.90 -35.03
N LEU A 291 -27.32 13.57 -33.99
CA LEU A 291 -28.12 14.79 -34.13
C LEU A 291 -27.30 15.95 -34.73
N ILE A 292 -26.04 16.10 -34.33
CA ILE A 292 -25.13 17.08 -34.93
C ILE A 292 -24.94 16.79 -36.43
N LEU A 293 -24.66 15.53 -36.80
CA LEU A 293 -24.47 15.13 -38.19
C LEU A 293 -25.75 15.31 -39.02
N TRP A 294 -26.93 15.14 -38.42
CA TRP A 294 -28.22 15.31 -39.09
C TRP A 294 -28.57 16.78 -39.33
N TRP A 295 -28.38 17.65 -38.33
CA TRP A 295 -28.79 19.07 -38.37
C TRP A 295 -27.67 20.07 -38.64
N ALA A 296 -26.44 19.62 -38.87
CA ALA A 296 -25.36 20.53 -39.24
C ALA A 296 -25.68 21.29 -40.55
N PRO A 297 -25.39 22.60 -40.63
CA PRO A 297 -25.45 23.38 -41.85
C PRO A 297 -24.43 22.90 -42.88
N GLY A 298 -24.84 22.78 -44.15
CA GLY A 298 -23.90 22.52 -45.24
C GLY A 298 -24.55 22.01 -46.53
N ALA A 299 -23.79 22.07 -47.62
CA ALA A 299 -24.18 21.55 -48.95
C ALA A 299 -24.10 20.01 -49.03
N ALA A 300 -23.33 19.36 -48.14
CA ALA A 300 -23.22 17.91 -48.11
C ALA A 300 -24.48 17.26 -47.51
N GLY A 301 -25.06 16.30 -48.22
CA GLY A 301 -26.16 15.47 -47.73
C GLY A 301 -25.78 14.71 -46.46
N VAL A 302 -26.78 14.37 -45.64
CA VAL A 302 -26.59 13.64 -44.36
C VAL A 302 -25.88 12.30 -44.58
N GLY A 303 -26.21 11.57 -45.66
CA GLY A 303 -25.56 10.30 -45.99
C GLY A 303 -24.05 10.42 -46.24
N ALA A 304 -23.59 11.49 -46.88
CA ALA A 304 -22.15 11.74 -47.09
C ALA A 304 -21.43 12.05 -45.77
N ARG A 305 -22.08 12.83 -44.89
CA ARG A 305 -21.56 13.13 -43.54
C ARG A 305 -21.44 11.86 -42.69
N LEU A 306 -22.48 11.01 -42.69
CA LEU A 306 -22.48 9.73 -41.97
C LEU A 306 -21.40 8.79 -42.50
N LYS A 307 -21.20 8.68 -43.82
CA LYS A 307 -20.14 7.86 -44.41
C LYS A 307 -18.75 8.35 -43.99
N ALA A 308 -18.49 9.66 -44.06
CA ALA A 308 -17.21 10.23 -43.65
C ALA A 308 -16.95 10.03 -42.15
N PHE A 309 -17.95 10.26 -41.31
CA PHE A 309 -17.88 10.00 -39.87
C PHE A 309 -17.61 8.51 -39.57
N GLY A 310 -18.36 7.61 -40.21
CA GLY A 310 -18.17 6.16 -40.04
C GLY A 310 -16.78 5.71 -40.48
N ALA A 311 -16.26 6.23 -41.60
CA ALA A 311 -14.90 5.93 -42.06
C ALA A 311 -13.84 6.41 -41.05
N GLY A 312 -14.01 7.60 -40.47
CA GLY A 312 -13.14 8.11 -39.41
C GLY A 312 -13.19 7.26 -38.15
N LEU A 313 -14.40 6.89 -37.70
CA LEU A 313 -14.61 6.07 -36.52
C LEU A 313 -14.01 4.66 -36.66
N LEU A 314 -14.26 3.99 -37.78
CA LEU A 314 -13.74 2.64 -38.06
C LEU A 314 -12.23 2.66 -38.23
N GLY A 315 -11.70 3.59 -39.03
CA GLY A 315 -10.26 3.72 -39.25
C GLY A 315 -9.52 4.01 -37.94
N ALA A 316 -10.03 4.94 -37.13
CA ALA A 316 -9.45 5.24 -35.83
C ALA A 316 -9.64 4.11 -34.82
N GLY A 317 -10.74 3.36 -34.85
CA GLY A 317 -10.96 2.21 -33.96
C GLY A 317 -9.87 1.14 -34.12
N VAL A 318 -9.46 0.86 -35.37
CA VAL A 318 -8.36 -0.05 -35.68
C VAL A 318 -7.01 0.57 -35.29
N LEU A 319 -6.72 1.77 -35.80
CA LEU A 319 -5.41 2.40 -35.65
C LEU A 319 -5.12 2.85 -34.22
N SER A 320 -6.12 3.08 -33.38
CA SER A 320 -5.90 3.51 -31.98
C SER A 320 -5.73 2.36 -31.00
N THR A 321 -5.85 1.09 -31.44
CA THR A 321 -5.96 -0.12 -30.60
C THR A 321 -7.25 -0.25 -29.76
N LEU A 322 -8.24 0.63 -29.94
CA LEU A 322 -9.53 0.54 -29.24
C LEU A 322 -10.22 -0.81 -29.43
N LEU A 323 -10.09 -1.41 -30.61
CA LEU A 323 -10.70 -2.71 -30.90
C LEU A 323 -10.13 -3.86 -30.07
N ILE A 324 -8.89 -3.75 -29.54
CA ILE A 324 -8.26 -4.82 -28.76
C ILE A 324 -9.08 -5.14 -27.50
N PRO A 325 -9.28 -4.20 -26.55
CA PRO A 325 -10.08 -4.48 -25.36
C PRO A 325 -11.54 -4.80 -25.70
N LEU A 326 -12.15 -4.11 -26.68
CA LEU A 326 -13.55 -4.35 -27.05
C LEU A 326 -13.78 -5.75 -27.64
N ALA A 327 -12.93 -6.18 -28.58
CA ALA A 327 -13.02 -7.49 -29.20
C ALA A 327 -12.72 -8.60 -28.18
N PHE A 328 -11.66 -8.45 -27.38
CA PHE A 328 -11.34 -9.41 -26.34
C PHE A 328 -12.48 -9.57 -25.33
N ASN A 329 -13.01 -8.46 -24.83
CA ASN A 329 -14.11 -8.50 -23.87
C ASN A 329 -15.35 -9.16 -24.47
N THR A 330 -15.64 -8.88 -25.75
CA THR A 330 -16.77 -9.49 -26.46
C THR A 330 -16.59 -10.99 -26.67
N VAL A 331 -15.39 -11.43 -27.04
CA VAL A 331 -15.09 -12.86 -27.25
C VAL A 331 -15.08 -13.63 -25.93
N ARG A 332 -14.42 -13.08 -24.89
CA ARG A 332 -14.21 -13.79 -23.62
C ARG A 332 -15.39 -13.70 -22.65
N TYR A 333 -16.10 -12.57 -22.62
CA TYR A 333 -17.15 -12.28 -21.64
C TYR A 333 -18.53 -12.04 -22.26
N HIS A 334 -18.66 -12.20 -23.59
CA HIS A 334 -19.89 -11.93 -24.34
C HIS A 334 -20.42 -10.49 -24.15
N HIS A 335 -19.54 -9.55 -23.79
CA HIS A 335 -19.92 -8.16 -23.57
C HIS A 335 -18.71 -7.22 -23.72
N PRO A 336 -18.80 -6.11 -24.47
CA PRO A 336 -17.64 -5.24 -24.78
C PRO A 336 -17.06 -4.52 -23.54
N MET A 337 -17.86 -4.35 -22.48
CA MET A 337 -17.44 -3.73 -21.23
C MET A 337 -16.96 -4.73 -20.16
N GLY A 338 -16.82 -6.01 -20.52
CA GLY A 338 -16.31 -7.02 -19.59
C GLY A 338 -17.35 -7.87 -18.87
N PRO A 339 -16.87 -8.70 -17.92
CA PRO A 339 -17.69 -9.68 -17.24
C PRO A 339 -18.76 -9.01 -16.35
N PRO A 340 -19.87 -9.70 -16.08
CA PRO A 340 -20.99 -9.14 -15.33
C PRO A 340 -20.62 -8.71 -13.90
N GLU A 341 -19.70 -9.41 -13.24
CA GLU A 341 -19.20 -9.12 -11.89
C GLU A 341 -18.58 -7.72 -11.84
N VAL A 342 -17.83 -7.35 -12.88
CA VAL A 342 -17.26 -6.01 -13.06
C VAL A 342 -18.32 -4.95 -13.22
N ARG A 343 -19.28 -5.21 -14.10
CA ARG A 343 -20.27 -4.20 -14.46
C ARG A 343 -21.17 -3.87 -13.27
N ARG A 344 -21.56 -4.86 -12.45
CA ARG A 344 -22.36 -4.65 -11.23
C ARG A 344 -21.71 -3.73 -10.20
N VAL A 345 -20.37 -3.70 -10.15
CA VAL A 345 -19.63 -2.88 -9.18
C VAL A 345 -19.40 -1.47 -9.72
N VAL A 346 -19.05 -1.33 -11.00
CA VAL A 346 -18.63 -0.03 -11.57
C VAL A 346 -19.80 0.79 -12.11
N GLN A 347 -20.86 0.13 -12.59
CA GLN A 347 -22.04 0.81 -13.12
C GLN A 347 -23.01 1.16 -11.99
N ALA A 348 -23.61 2.34 -12.07
CA ALA A 348 -24.69 2.70 -11.17
C ALA A 348 -25.97 1.91 -11.53
N GLU A 349 -26.76 1.59 -10.51
CA GLU A 349 -28.12 1.11 -10.73
C GLU A 349 -28.97 2.25 -11.31
N THR A 350 -29.63 2.00 -12.43
CA THR A 350 -30.47 2.99 -13.09
C THR A 350 -31.87 3.01 -12.48
N THR A 351 -32.01 3.59 -11.29
CA THR A 351 -33.31 3.81 -10.63
C THR A 351 -33.59 5.31 -10.47
N PRO A 352 -34.88 5.73 -10.41
CA PRO A 352 -35.24 7.13 -10.17
C PRO A 352 -34.65 7.67 -8.85
N GLN A 353 -34.57 6.83 -7.83
CA GLN A 353 -34.01 7.21 -6.53
C GLN A 353 -32.50 7.45 -6.60
N VAL A 354 -31.74 6.61 -7.31
CA VAL A 354 -30.30 6.83 -7.52
C VAL A 354 -30.07 8.12 -8.32
N ALA A 355 -30.84 8.34 -9.38
CA ALA A 355 -30.75 9.56 -10.18
C ALA A 355 -31.04 10.83 -9.35
N TYR A 356 -32.09 10.80 -8.53
CA TYR A 356 -32.42 11.89 -7.62
C TYR A 356 -31.30 12.15 -6.60
N THR A 357 -30.82 11.10 -5.94
CA THR A 357 -29.73 11.20 -4.95
C THR A 357 -28.45 11.76 -5.56
N HIS A 358 -28.05 11.27 -6.73
CA HIS A 358 -26.87 11.79 -7.44
C HIS A 358 -27.05 13.25 -7.85
N ALA A 359 -28.24 13.66 -8.30
CA ALA A 359 -28.51 15.05 -8.66
C ALA A 359 -28.34 16.00 -7.45
N ILE A 360 -28.89 15.63 -6.28
CA ILE A 360 -28.73 16.42 -5.05
C ILE A 360 -27.28 16.47 -4.59
N ARG A 361 -26.63 15.30 -4.49
CA ARG A 361 -25.23 15.21 -4.05
C ARG A 361 -24.27 15.95 -5.02
N PHE A 362 -24.61 16.01 -6.31
CA PHE A 362 -23.78 16.71 -7.31
C PHE A 362 -23.77 18.21 -7.08
N VAL A 363 -24.90 18.81 -6.73
CA VAL A 363 -24.96 20.24 -6.34
C VAL A 363 -24.02 20.50 -5.15
N SER A 364 -23.99 19.60 -4.17
CA SER A 364 -23.06 19.71 -3.03
C SER A 364 -21.59 19.58 -3.46
N LEU A 365 -21.26 18.69 -4.40
CA LEU A 365 -19.89 18.56 -4.93
C LEU A 365 -19.41 19.83 -5.67
N LEU A 366 -20.32 20.58 -6.29
CA LEU A 366 -20.00 21.84 -6.96
C LEU A 366 -19.82 23.02 -5.99
N LEU A 367 -20.31 22.88 -4.76
CA LEU A 367 -20.26 23.92 -3.74
C LEU A 367 -18.90 23.97 -3.06
N GLU A 368 -17.91 24.52 -3.76
CA GLU A 368 -16.57 24.78 -3.20
C GLU A 368 -16.18 26.24 -3.38
N LEU A 369 -15.88 26.90 -2.26
CA LEU A 369 -15.32 28.25 -2.27
C LEU A 369 -13.81 28.19 -2.53
N PRO A 370 -13.22 29.15 -3.27
CA PRO A 370 -11.78 29.18 -3.52
C PRO A 370 -10.92 29.11 -2.28
N ALA A 371 -11.33 29.88 -1.27
CA ALA A 371 -10.80 29.87 0.07
C ALA A 371 -12.00 30.08 1.00
N ALA A 372 -12.15 29.21 1.99
CA ALA A 372 -13.17 29.34 3.02
C ALA A 372 -12.51 29.88 4.30
N PRO A 373 -12.50 31.21 4.54
CA PRO A 373 -11.74 31.85 5.62
C PRO A 373 -12.29 31.59 7.05
N GLY A 374 -13.11 30.55 7.24
CA GLY A 374 -13.67 30.19 8.54
C GLY A 374 -12.75 29.28 9.35
N SER A 375 -12.84 29.37 10.69
CA SER A 375 -12.20 28.42 11.60
C SER A 375 -12.68 26.98 11.30
N PRO A 376 -11.92 25.94 11.71
CA PRO A 376 -12.32 24.54 11.53
C PRO A 376 -13.75 24.26 12.01
N GLU A 377 -14.19 24.92 13.09
CA GLU A 377 -15.53 24.78 13.68
C GLU A 377 -16.61 25.32 12.74
N VAL A 378 -16.39 26.46 12.08
CA VAL A 378 -17.33 27.03 11.11
C VAL A 378 -17.47 26.12 9.90
N ARG A 379 -16.36 25.57 9.40
CA ARG A 379 -16.37 24.63 8.26
C ARG A 379 -17.06 23.32 8.63
N ALA A 380 -16.81 22.80 9.84
CA ALA A 380 -17.50 21.62 10.36
C ALA A 380 -19.00 21.88 10.55
N GLY A 381 -19.40 23.04 11.08
CA GLY A 381 -20.79 23.44 11.22
C GLY A 381 -21.52 23.56 9.88
N PHE A 382 -20.88 24.14 8.86
CA PHE A 382 -21.41 24.19 7.50
C PHE A 382 -21.58 22.79 6.92
N SER A 383 -20.55 21.95 7.05
CA SER A 383 -20.58 20.55 6.57
C SER A 383 -21.68 19.75 7.26
N ALA A 384 -21.84 19.91 8.58
CA ALA A 384 -22.93 19.28 9.34
C ALA A 384 -24.30 19.76 8.85
N THR A 385 -24.46 21.05 8.61
CA THR A 385 -25.72 21.64 8.09
C THR A 385 -26.05 21.11 6.71
N ALA A 386 -25.07 21.10 5.80
CA ALA A 386 -25.23 20.57 4.45
C ALA A 386 -25.61 19.07 4.47
N ASN A 387 -24.93 18.25 5.28
CA ASN A 387 -25.28 16.83 5.41
C ASN A 387 -26.66 16.61 6.04
N ARG A 388 -27.09 17.44 7.00
CA ARG A 388 -28.47 17.39 7.53
C ARG A 388 -29.49 17.71 6.44
N LEU A 389 -29.24 18.72 5.60
CA LEU A 389 -30.13 19.06 4.49
C LEU A 389 -30.20 17.93 3.45
N ILE A 390 -29.04 17.37 3.06
CA ILE A 390 -28.96 16.22 2.14
C ILE A 390 -29.75 15.03 2.70
N SER A 391 -29.65 14.79 4.02
CA SER A 391 -30.39 13.73 4.70
C SER A 391 -31.89 14.01 4.77
N ALA A 392 -32.30 15.25 5.06
CA ALA A 392 -33.71 15.65 5.17
C ALA A 392 -34.48 15.50 3.85
N VAL A 393 -33.80 15.71 2.71
CA VAL A 393 -34.40 15.51 1.38
C VAL A 393 -34.27 14.07 0.86
N GLY A 394 -33.85 13.12 1.70
CA GLY A 394 -33.73 11.70 1.37
C GLY A 394 -32.46 11.28 0.61
N ALA A 395 -31.60 12.22 0.22
CA ALA A 395 -30.36 11.97 -0.54
C ALA A 395 -29.16 11.56 0.34
N GLY A 396 -29.33 11.55 1.67
CA GLY A 396 -28.34 11.08 2.64
C GLY A 396 -28.38 9.57 2.88
N GLN A 397 -29.42 8.87 2.39
CA GLN A 397 -29.51 7.41 2.52
C GLN A 397 -28.37 6.74 1.75
N PRO A 398 -27.73 5.70 2.33
CA PRO A 398 -26.68 4.98 1.64
C PRO A 398 -27.25 4.29 0.41
N LEU A 399 -26.60 4.46 -0.74
CA LEU A 399 -26.90 3.68 -1.93
C LEU A 399 -26.34 2.26 -1.80
N ALA A 400 -26.76 1.35 -2.67
CA ALA A 400 -26.26 -0.03 -2.70
C ALA A 400 -24.72 -0.04 -2.58
N GLY A 401 -24.15 -0.90 -1.75
CA GLY A 401 -22.71 -1.02 -1.48
C GLY A 401 -22.08 0.09 -0.61
N GLU A 402 -22.70 1.26 -0.43
CA GLU A 402 -22.11 2.34 0.39
C GLU A 402 -22.01 1.99 1.89
N ALA A 403 -22.80 1.02 2.36
CA ALA A 403 -22.84 0.59 3.76
C ALA A 403 -22.00 -0.66 4.08
N GLU A 404 -21.46 -1.36 3.07
CA GLU A 404 -20.85 -2.68 3.21
C GLU A 404 -19.36 -2.64 3.62
N GLY A 405 -18.78 -1.46 3.79
CA GLY A 405 -17.40 -1.29 4.22
C GLY A 405 -16.78 0.04 3.79
N PRO A 406 -15.44 0.16 3.88
CA PRO A 406 -14.73 1.39 3.52
C PRO A 406 -14.80 1.69 2.02
N TRP A 407 -14.96 0.69 1.16
CA TRP A 407 -15.08 0.89 -0.28
C TRP A 407 -16.33 0.18 -0.80
N PRO A 408 -17.24 0.81 -1.56
CA PRO A 408 -17.23 2.19 -2.09
C PRO A 408 -17.21 3.33 -1.05
N GLY A 409 -17.73 3.06 0.15
CA GLY A 409 -17.80 4.00 1.28
C GLY A 409 -19.00 4.95 1.22
N ARG A 410 -19.41 5.45 2.39
CA ARG A 410 -20.54 6.38 2.51
C ARG A 410 -20.19 7.76 1.95
N TYR A 411 -21.13 8.36 1.22
CA TYR A 411 -21.01 9.75 0.80
C TYR A 411 -21.20 10.68 2.00
N VAL A 412 -20.23 11.57 2.22
CA VAL A 412 -20.33 12.67 3.20
C VAL A 412 -19.77 13.92 2.54
N TYR A 413 -20.56 15.00 2.58
CA TYR A 413 -20.08 16.30 2.12
C TYR A 413 -19.20 16.94 3.21
N ALA A 414 -18.04 17.46 2.80
CA ALA A 414 -17.17 18.26 3.65
C ALA A 414 -16.74 19.51 2.89
N LEU A 415 -16.83 20.68 3.53
CA LEU A 415 -16.35 21.95 2.97
C LEU A 415 -14.83 22.04 3.20
N PRO A 416 -14.00 21.95 2.15
CA PRO A 416 -12.56 22.03 2.31
C PRO A 416 -12.12 23.47 2.64
N GLU A 417 -10.91 23.61 3.19
CA GLU A 417 -10.32 24.94 3.49
C GLU A 417 -10.09 25.75 2.22
N GLN A 418 -9.66 25.05 1.17
CA GLN A 418 -9.39 25.55 -0.15
C GLN A 418 -10.06 24.62 -1.16
N ALA A 419 -10.47 25.16 -2.31
CA ALA A 419 -11.11 24.35 -3.34
C ALA A 419 -10.18 23.20 -3.79
N THR A 420 -10.72 21.99 -3.82
CA THR A 420 -10.01 20.77 -4.28
C THR A 420 -10.53 20.28 -5.63
N ARG A 421 -11.68 20.81 -6.07
CA ARG A 421 -12.37 20.42 -7.30
C ARG A 421 -12.41 21.55 -8.33
N PHE A 422 -13.57 22.18 -8.51
CA PHE A 422 -13.88 23.13 -9.60
C PHE A 422 -13.86 24.61 -9.17
N SER A 423 -13.76 24.90 -7.88
CA SER A 423 -13.76 26.28 -7.34
C SER A 423 -14.97 27.10 -7.82
N LEU A 424 -14.84 28.43 -7.98
CA LEU A 424 -15.91 29.33 -8.44
C LEU A 424 -16.61 28.89 -9.73
N TRP A 425 -15.88 28.22 -10.64
CA TRP A 425 -16.48 27.75 -11.88
C TRP A 425 -17.42 26.57 -11.68
N GLY A 426 -17.26 25.80 -10.61
CA GLY A 426 -18.24 24.79 -10.20
C GLY A 426 -19.61 25.40 -9.92
N LEU A 427 -19.66 26.57 -9.26
CA LEU A 427 -20.90 27.29 -8.94
C LEU A 427 -21.61 27.82 -10.19
N LEU A 428 -20.84 28.24 -11.20
CA LEU A 428 -21.37 28.76 -12.46
C LEU A 428 -21.73 27.65 -13.46
N TRP A 429 -21.37 26.40 -13.17
CA TRP A 429 -21.53 25.28 -14.09
C TRP A 429 -23.01 24.98 -14.40
N LEU A 430 -23.85 24.84 -13.37
CA LEU A 430 -25.28 24.54 -13.55
C LEU A 430 -26.05 25.65 -14.30
N PRO A 431 -25.91 26.95 -13.97
CA PRO A 431 -26.52 28.03 -14.74
C PRO A 431 -26.10 28.04 -16.22
N VAL A 432 -24.82 27.78 -16.50
CA VAL A 432 -24.30 27.71 -17.88
C VAL A 432 -24.97 26.57 -18.65
N LEU A 433 -25.05 25.38 -18.06
CA LEU A 433 -25.72 24.24 -18.69
C LEU A 433 -27.21 24.49 -18.88
N GLY A 434 -27.88 25.13 -17.92
CA GLY A 434 -29.29 25.53 -18.04
C GLY A 434 -29.53 26.49 -19.20
N ALA A 435 -28.69 27.53 -19.33
CA ALA A 435 -28.76 28.48 -20.44
C ALA A 435 -28.48 27.81 -21.79
N ALA A 436 -27.52 26.88 -21.84
CA ALA A 436 -27.20 26.12 -23.03
C ALA A 436 -28.34 25.16 -23.43
N ALA A 437 -28.95 24.47 -22.46
CA ALA A 437 -30.10 23.59 -22.68
C ALA A 437 -31.32 24.38 -23.19
N TRP A 438 -31.59 25.56 -22.63
CA TRP A 438 -32.64 26.46 -23.10
C TRP A 438 -32.42 26.89 -24.56
N ARG A 439 -31.19 27.28 -24.91
CA ARG A 439 -30.83 27.64 -26.28
C ARG A 439 -30.99 26.44 -27.23
N LEU A 440 -30.50 25.26 -26.84
CA LEU A 440 -30.66 24.03 -27.62
C LEU A 440 -32.14 23.73 -27.86
N ALA A 441 -32.99 23.77 -26.81
CA ALA A 441 -34.43 23.57 -26.93
C ALA A 441 -35.08 24.57 -27.90
N GLY A 442 -34.62 25.83 -27.92
CA GLY A 442 -35.04 26.83 -28.90
C GLY A 442 -34.74 26.43 -30.35
N HIS A 443 -33.53 25.93 -30.63
CA HIS A 443 -33.16 25.43 -31.96
C HIS A 443 -34.01 24.22 -32.37
N LEU A 444 -34.23 23.28 -31.45
CA LEU A 444 -35.04 22.09 -31.68
C LEU A 444 -36.51 22.44 -31.99
N ARG A 445 -37.13 23.31 -31.17
CA ARG A 445 -38.51 23.77 -31.37
C ARG A 445 -38.69 24.53 -32.68
N ALA A 446 -37.74 25.41 -33.00
CA ALA A 446 -37.78 26.21 -34.22
C ALA A 446 -37.28 25.44 -35.47
N ARG A 447 -36.88 24.17 -35.33
CA ARG A 447 -36.26 23.34 -36.38
C ARG A 447 -35.13 24.08 -37.14
N ARG A 448 -34.38 24.90 -36.40
CA ARG A 448 -33.26 25.68 -36.96
C ARG A 448 -32.00 24.83 -37.03
N ARG A 449 -31.12 25.14 -37.98
CA ARG A 449 -29.79 24.54 -38.04
C ARG A 449 -29.03 24.82 -36.74
N LEU A 450 -28.21 23.86 -36.32
CA LEU A 450 -27.41 23.98 -35.11
C LEU A 450 -26.28 24.99 -35.31
N ASP A 451 -26.07 25.86 -34.33
CA ASP A 451 -24.85 26.66 -34.20
C ASP A 451 -23.82 25.94 -33.32
N GLY A 452 -22.60 26.48 -33.24
CA GLY A 452 -21.54 25.89 -32.40
C GLY A 452 -21.94 25.71 -30.92
N VAL A 453 -22.75 26.61 -30.35
CA VAL A 453 -23.17 26.54 -28.94
C VAL A 453 -24.14 25.38 -28.73
N ALA A 454 -25.11 25.19 -29.63
CA ALA A 454 -26.04 24.08 -29.60
C ALA A 454 -25.33 22.74 -29.84
N ALA A 455 -24.35 22.70 -30.75
CA ALA A 455 -23.53 21.51 -30.98
C ALA A 455 -22.73 21.10 -29.74
N LEU A 456 -22.08 22.06 -29.07
CA LEU A 456 -21.33 21.79 -27.84
C LEU A 456 -22.24 21.37 -26.68
N ALA A 457 -23.45 21.93 -26.57
CA ALA A 457 -24.45 21.51 -25.59
C ALA A 457 -24.88 20.04 -25.79
N LEU A 458 -25.02 19.59 -27.05
CA LEU A 458 -25.31 18.19 -27.42
C LEU A 458 -24.17 17.23 -27.07
N LEU A 459 -22.97 17.72 -26.73
CA LEU A 459 -21.87 16.91 -26.22
C LEU A 459 -21.78 17.00 -24.69
N ALA A 460 -21.78 18.22 -24.13
CA ALA A 460 -21.55 18.44 -22.70
C ALA A 460 -22.65 17.82 -21.81
N ILE A 461 -23.93 17.99 -22.18
CA ILE A 461 -25.07 17.53 -21.36
C ILE A 461 -25.16 16.00 -21.33
N PRO A 462 -25.12 15.27 -22.47
CA PRO A 462 -25.15 13.81 -22.43
C PRO A 462 -23.94 13.20 -21.72
N LEU A 463 -22.75 13.77 -21.88
CA LEU A 463 -21.55 13.27 -21.17
C LEU A 463 -21.71 13.45 -19.66
N LEU A 464 -22.20 14.61 -19.20
CA LEU A 464 -22.50 14.84 -17.79
C LEU A 464 -23.53 13.82 -17.28
N GLY A 465 -24.64 13.63 -18.01
CA GLY A 465 -25.66 12.66 -17.64
C GLY A 465 -25.11 11.23 -17.55
N ALA A 466 -24.27 10.83 -18.52
CA ALA A 466 -23.63 9.51 -18.52
C ALA A 466 -22.70 9.32 -17.32
N VAL A 467 -21.93 10.34 -16.93
CA VAL A 467 -21.08 10.27 -15.73
C VAL A 467 -21.91 10.25 -14.44
N LEU A 468 -22.89 11.16 -14.31
CA LEU A 468 -23.69 11.28 -13.10
C LEU A 468 -24.55 10.04 -12.84
N PHE A 469 -25.14 9.45 -13.88
CA PHE A 469 -26.13 8.39 -13.75
C PHE A 469 -25.62 7.01 -14.21
N GLY A 470 -24.48 6.94 -14.90
CA GLY A 470 -23.88 5.68 -15.34
C GLY A 470 -22.71 5.21 -14.48
N ALA A 471 -22.01 6.10 -13.79
CA ALA A 471 -20.92 5.74 -12.89
C ALA A 471 -21.44 5.56 -11.45
N ARG A 472 -21.02 4.48 -10.78
CA ARG A 472 -21.24 4.36 -9.32
C ARG A 472 -20.36 5.35 -8.57
N TRP A 473 -20.95 6.06 -7.60
CA TRP A 473 -20.22 7.03 -6.78
C TRP A 473 -19.41 6.26 -5.74
N MET A 474 -18.08 6.35 -5.83
CA MET A 474 -17.15 5.64 -4.95
C MET A 474 -16.31 6.68 -4.23
N ALA A 475 -16.69 7.00 -2.99
CA ALA A 475 -16.15 8.10 -2.22
C ALA A 475 -14.62 8.03 -2.07
N HIS A 476 -14.09 6.83 -1.80
CA HIS A 476 -12.66 6.60 -1.59
C HIS A 476 -11.84 6.59 -2.88
N SER A 477 -12.47 6.39 -4.04
CA SER A 477 -11.81 6.42 -5.35
C SER A 477 -11.98 7.75 -6.08
N GLU A 478 -12.48 8.78 -5.38
CA GLU A 478 -12.79 10.11 -5.93
C GLU A 478 -13.75 10.07 -7.13
N VAL A 479 -14.63 9.05 -7.20
CA VAL A 479 -15.68 8.95 -8.23
C VAL A 479 -16.98 9.51 -7.66
N PRO A 480 -17.66 10.45 -8.34
CA PRO A 480 -17.51 10.79 -9.77
C PRO A 480 -16.55 11.94 -10.05
N ALA A 481 -15.95 12.60 -9.05
CA ALA A 481 -15.16 13.81 -9.22
C ALA A 481 -14.16 13.69 -10.38
N ARG A 482 -13.31 12.67 -10.40
CA ARG A 482 -12.33 12.44 -11.48
C ARG A 482 -12.96 12.33 -12.88
N PHE A 483 -14.12 11.68 -12.99
CA PHE A 483 -14.86 11.53 -14.26
C PHE A 483 -15.52 12.84 -14.73
N LEU A 484 -15.69 13.82 -13.84
CA LEU A 484 -16.27 15.13 -14.16
C LEU A 484 -15.28 16.07 -14.88
N CYS A 485 -13.98 15.74 -14.98
CA CYS A 485 -12.99 16.54 -15.73
C CYS A 485 -13.40 16.76 -17.20
N GLY A 486 -13.87 15.71 -17.87
CA GLY A 486 -14.33 15.76 -19.27
C GLY A 486 -15.56 16.66 -19.46
N PRO A 487 -16.69 16.39 -18.76
CA PRO A 487 -17.85 17.28 -18.74
C PRO A 487 -17.50 18.74 -18.43
N PHE A 488 -16.63 18.98 -17.45
CA PHE A 488 -16.18 20.32 -17.09
C PHE A 488 -15.44 21.02 -18.24
N ALA A 489 -14.50 20.32 -18.87
CA ALA A 489 -13.74 20.85 -20.01
C ALA A 489 -14.62 21.21 -21.21
N LEU A 490 -15.77 20.53 -21.41
CA LEU A 490 -16.75 20.90 -22.44
C LEU A 490 -17.67 22.05 -22.02
N ALA A 491 -18.04 22.12 -20.74
CA ALA A 491 -18.93 23.16 -20.21
C ALA A 491 -18.25 24.53 -20.08
N LEU A 492 -16.94 24.57 -19.84
CA LEU A 492 -16.16 25.81 -19.74
C LEU A 492 -16.21 26.66 -21.04
N PRO A 493 -15.83 26.14 -22.23
CA PRO A 493 -15.92 26.91 -23.46
C PRO A 493 -17.36 27.26 -23.83
N LEU A 494 -18.33 26.41 -23.47
CA LEU A 494 -19.76 26.67 -23.63
C LEU A 494 -20.20 27.90 -22.84
N GLY A 495 -19.82 28.00 -21.56
CA GLY A 495 -20.12 29.14 -20.71
C GLY A 495 -19.49 30.43 -21.20
N LEU A 496 -18.21 30.37 -21.60
CA LEU A 496 -17.49 31.54 -22.14
C LEU A 496 -18.10 32.02 -23.47
N ALA A 497 -18.52 31.11 -24.36
CA ALA A 497 -19.19 31.47 -25.61
C ALA A 497 -20.55 32.17 -25.38
N ILE A 498 -21.26 31.81 -24.31
CA ILE A 498 -22.53 32.44 -23.92
C ILE A 498 -22.28 33.81 -23.26
N VAL A 499 -21.33 33.89 -22.33
CA VAL A 499 -21.18 35.06 -21.45
C VAL A 499 -20.29 36.15 -22.06
N ALA A 500 -19.15 35.79 -22.65
CA ALA A 500 -18.13 36.76 -23.06
C ALA A 500 -18.64 37.82 -24.06
N PRO A 501 -19.43 37.50 -25.10
CA PRO A 501 -19.95 38.51 -26.03
C PRO A 501 -20.80 39.59 -25.36
N ARG A 502 -21.48 39.25 -24.24
CA ARG A 502 -22.34 40.18 -23.49
C ARG A 502 -21.53 41.12 -22.59
N LEU A 503 -20.38 40.65 -22.11
CA LEU A 503 -19.50 41.42 -21.22
C LEU A 503 -18.64 42.45 -21.96
N THR A 504 -18.39 42.30 -23.25
CA THR A 504 -17.43 43.14 -24.00
C THR A 504 -18.03 44.39 -24.67
N ALA A 505 -19.34 44.63 -24.55
CA ALA A 505 -20.01 45.77 -25.18
C ALA A 505 -19.98 47.04 -24.29
N GLY A 506 -19.10 48.00 -24.60
CA GLY A 506 -19.06 49.35 -23.97
C GLY A 506 -17.88 49.62 -23.02
N LEU A 507 -17.56 50.91 -22.80
CA LEU A 507 -16.40 51.39 -22.01
C LEU A 507 -16.51 51.06 -20.51
N ALA A 508 -17.67 51.26 -19.88
CA ALA A 508 -17.89 50.89 -18.48
C ALA A 508 -17.70 49.38 -18.22
N ARG A 509 -18.07 48.55 -19.21
CA ARG A 509 -17.88 47.10 -19.13
C ARG A 509 -16.42 46.65 -19.28
N ARG A 510 -15.54 47.46 -19.88
CA ARG A 510 -14.10 47.14 -19.93
C ARG A 510 -13.44 47.16 -18.55
N ARG A 511 -13.76 48.14 -17.70
CA ARG A 511 -13.26 48.18 -16.30
C ARG A 511 -13.81 47.01 -15.48
N LEU A 512 -15.08 46.66 -15.68
CA LEU A 512 -15.69 45.47 -15.06
C LEU A 512 -14.94 44.19 -15.48
N VAL A 513 -14.67 44.00 -16.77
CA VAL A 513 -13.92 42.83 -17.28
C VAL A 513 -12.51 42.78 -16.69
N GLN A 514 -11.81 43.91 -16.58
CA GLN A 514 -10.49 43.96 -15.92
C GLN A 514 -10.58 43.59 -14.43
N GLY A 515 -11.59 44.09 -13.71
CA GLY A 515 -11.85 43.71 -12.33
C GLY A 515 -12.14 42.21 -12.17
N LEU A 516 -12.96 41.64 -13.05
CA LEU A 516 -13.23 40.20 -13.08
C LEU A 516 -11.98 39.36 -13.37
N LEU A 517 -11.10 39.83 -14.27
CA LEU A 517 -9.82 39.17 -14.54
C LEU A 517 -8.87 39.25 -13.34
N ALA A 518 -8.84 40.37 -12.63
CA ALA A 518 -8.07 40.51 -11.39
C ALA A 518 -8.59 39.56 -10.30
N LEU A 519 -9.91 39.49 -10.11
CA LEU A 519 -10.54 38.54 -9.17
C LEU A 519 -10.24 37.09 -9.55
N LEU A 520 -10.26 36.76 -10.84
CA LEU A 520 -9.90 35.43 -11.34
C LEU A 520 -8.46 35.08 -11.00
N LEU A 521 -7.51 35.99 -11.20
CA LEU A 521 -6.11 35.76 -10.83
C LEU A 521 -5.93 35.58 -9.32
N VAL A 522 -6.56 36.42 -8.50
CA VAL A 522 -6.42 36.38 -7.04
C VAL A 522 -7.10 35.17 -6.41
N TYR A 523 -8.32 34.84 -6.84
CA TYR A 523 -9.13 33.81 -6.17
C TYR A 523 -9.10 32.46 -6.87
N ALA A 524 -9.06 32.40 -8.20
CA ALA A 524 -9.13 31.12 -8.93
C ALA A 524 -7.76 30.55 -9.32
N VAL A 525 -6.72 31.40 -9.43
CA VAL A 525 -5.40 30.99 -9.95
C VAL A 525 -4.35 30.95 -8.84
N TYR A 526 -4.28 31.97 -7.99
CA TYR A 526 -3.24 32.05 -6.97
C TYR A 526 -3.25 30.87 -5.98
N PRO A 527 -4.39 30.42 -5.40
CA PRO A 527 -4.36 29.32 -4.43
C PRO A 527 -3.88 27.99 -5.03
N PRO A 528 -4.40 27.52 -6.20
CA PRO A 528 -3.92 26.28 -6.82
C PRO A 528 -2.43 26.36 -7.22
N VAL A 529 -1.99 27.49 -7.75
CA VAL A 529 -0.58 27.70 -8.11
C VAL A 529 0.33 27.71 -6.88
N ARG A 530 -0.12 28.34 -5.79
CA ARG A 530 0.61 28.32 -4.51
C ARG A 530 0.70 26.89 -3.95
N SER A 531 -0.37 26.11 -4.03
CA SER A 531 -0.37 24.70 -3.61
C SER A 531 0.63 23.90 -4.45
N LEU A 532 0.55 24.01 -5.78
CA LEU A 532 1.46 23.33 -6.71
C LEU A 532 2.93 23.73 -6.48
N ALA A 533 3.21 25.01 -6.23
CA ALA A 533 4.56 25.48 -5.92
C ALA A 533 5.06 24.94 -4.58
N LYS A 534 4.18 24.78 -3.58
CA LYS A 534 4.51 24.16 -2.28
C LYS A 534 4.85 22.68 -2.47
N GLU A 535 4.06 21.95 -3.25
CA GLU A 535 4.29 20.54 -3.56
C GLU A 535 5.61 20.34 -4.33
N VAL A 536 5.88 21.16 -5.35
CA VAL A 536 7.16 21.13 -6.08
C VAL A 536 8.33 21.43 -5.13
N ARG A 537 8.20 22.46 -4.28
CA ARG A 537 9.25 22.77 -3.30
C ARG A 537 9.47 21.59 -2.36
N GLN A 538 8.41 20.96 -1.86
CA GLN A 538 8.49 19.79 -1.00
C GLN A 538 9.22 18.64 -1.72
N ALA A 539 8.85 18.33 -2.96
CA ALA A 539 9.50 17.30 -3.76
C ALA A 539 11.00 17.59 -4.03
N MET A 540 11.41 18.86 -4.05
CA MET A 540 12.83 19.26 -4.18
C MET A 540 13.60 19.20 -2.86
N THR A 541 13.01 19.64 -1.75
CA THR A 541 13.71 19.79 -0.47
C THR A 541 13.70 18.53 0.38
N ASP A 542 12.66 17.73 0.24
CA ASP A 542 12.43 16.53 1.02
C ASP A 542 11.76 15.49 0.12
N PRO A 543 12.53 14.79 -0.74
CA PRO A 543 11.98 13.81 -1.67
C PRO A 543 11.26 12.70 -0.89
N LEU A 544 9.93 12.87 -0.77
CA LEU A 544 8.97 12.05 -0.02
C LEU A 544 9.57 10.87 0.78
N PRO A 545 10.16 11.13 1.96
CA PRO A 545 10.51 10.07 2.90
C PRO A 545 9.20 9.60 3.55
N GLY A 546 8.84 8.33 3.38
CA GLY A 546 7.72 7.71 4.09
C GLY A 546 6.49 7.32 3.25
N ILE A 547 6.48 7.54 1.93
CA ILE A 547 5.59 6.75 1.07
C ILE A 547 6.44 5.63 0.49
N ASP A 548 6.23 4.42 0.99
CA ASP A 548 6.94 3.26 0.49
C ASP A 548 6.49 2.99 -0.96
N VAL A 549 7.31 3.46 -1.91
CA VAL A 549 7.11 3.22 -3.35
C VAL A 549 7.21 1.73 -3.67
N ASN A 550 7.83 0.94 -2.80
CA ASN A 550 8.03 -0.49 -2.94
C ASN A 550 6.95 -1.32 -2.24
N GLU A 551 6.12 -0.71 -1.39
CA GLU A 551 4.99 -1.39 -0.72
C GLU A 551 4.10 -2.17 -1.73
N PRO A 552 3.67 -3.40 -1.39
CA PRO A 552 3.91 -4.10 -0.12
C PRO A 552 5.22 -4.90 -0.09
N PHE A 553 6.09 -4.76 -1.09
CA PHE A 553 7.25 -5.63 -1.32
C PHE A 553 8.59 -4.96 -1.00
N ASP A 554 8.64 -3.92 -0.17
CA ASP A 554 9.89 -3.24 0.19
C ASP A 554 10.90 -4.18 0.83
N GLU A 555 10.47 -5.02 1.77
CA GLU A 555 11.34 -6.04 2.35
C GLU A 555 11.83 -7.02 1.29
N VAL A 556 10.96 -7.49 0.41
CA VAL A 556 11.32 -8.45 -0.65
C VAL A 556 12.35 -7.85 -1.61
N LEU A 557 12.14 -6.60 -2.02
CA LEU A 557 12.99 -5.87 -2.97
C LEU A 557 14.33 -5.46 -2.37
N ARG A 558 14.37 -5.10 -1.08
CA ARG A 558 15.64 -4.78 -0.40
C ARG A 558 16.42 -6.02 -0.06
N SER A 559 15.74 -7.04 0.46
CA SER A 559 16.42 -8.12 1.16
C SER A 559 16.52 -9.42 0.37
N ALA A 560 15.64 -9.72 -0.59
CA ALA A 560 15.48 -11.11 -1.02
C ALA A 560 15.45 -11.37 -2.53
N MET A 561 15.18 -10.35 -3.35
CA MET A 561 14.99 -10.54 -4.80
C MET A 561 16.08 -9.84 -5.61
N PRO A 562 17.05 -10.59 -6.17
CA PRO A 562 18.11 -9.98 -6.97
C PRO A 562 17.61 -9.50 -8.33
N PRO A 563 18.30 -8.52 -8.95
CA PRO A 563 18.11 -8.19 -10.36
C PRO A 563 18.26 -9.44 -11.24
N GLY A 564 17.33 -9.66 -12.17
CA GLY A 564 17.30 -10.88 -13.00
C GLY A 564 16.22 -11.88 -12.59
N SER A 565 15.54 -11.63 -11.47
CA SER A 565 14.57 -12.56 -10.90
C SER A 565 13.33 -12.70 -11.78
N ARG A 566 12.89 -13.94 -11.96
CA ARG A 566 11.60 -14.30 -12.55
C ARG A 566 10.67 -14.76 -11.44
N VAL A 567 9.61 -14.00 -11.19
CA VAL A 567 8.79 -14.08 -9.98
C VAL A 567 7.39 -14.57 -10.32
N LEU A 568 7.01 -15.74 -9.81
CA LEU A 568 5.62 -16.17 -9.81
C LEU A 568 4.89 -15.48 -8.65
N LEU A 569 4.00 -14.54 -8.96
CA LEU A 569 3.29 -13.73 -7.98
C LEU A 569 1.86 -14.23 -7.74
N VAL A 570 1.57 -14.60 -6.50
CA VAL A 570 0.21 -14.80 -5.98
C VAL A 570 -0.16 -13.57 -5.14
N GLY A 571 -0.88 -12.63 -5.76
CA GLY A 571 -1.24 -11.35 -5.13
C GLY A 571 -2.75 -11.15 -5.00
N HIS A 572 -3.15 -10.25 -4.11
CA HIS A 572 -4.51 -9.72 -4.10
C HIS A 572 -4.78 -8.94 -5.40
N GLN A 573 -6.06 -8.69 -5.67
CA GLN A 573 -6.50 -7.93 -6.82
C GLN A 573 -6.04 -6.46 -6.83
N ASP A 574 -5.60 -5.93 -5.69
CA ASP A 574 -5.14 -4.57 -5.50
C ASP A 574 -3.63 -4.47 -5.19
N VAL A 575 -2.89 -5.56 -5.47
CA VAL A 575 -1.44 -5.58 -5.34
C VAL A 575 -0.78 -4.50 -6.21
N ARG A 576 0.24 -3.87 -5.64
CA ARG A 576 1.06 -2.83 -6.25
C ARG A 576 2.36 -3.46 -6.73
N ASP A 577 2.26 -4.27 -7.79
CA ASP A 577 3.36 -5.12 -8.29
C ASP A 577 4.39 -4.37 -9.16
N TYR A 578 4.10 -3.13 -9.57
CA TYR A 578 5.01 -2.27 -10.35
C TYR A 578 6.47 -2.26 -9.86
N PRO A 579 6.76 -2.16 -8.55
CA PRO A 579 8.13 -2.12 -8.04
C PRO A 579 8.93 -3.39 -8.31
N LEU A 580 8.27 -4.54 -8.47
CA LEU A 580 8.94 -5.84 -8.67
C LEU A 580 9.76 -5.91 -9.96
N PHE A 581 9.44 -5.08 -10.98
CA PHE A 581 10.06 -5.11 -12.31
C PHE A 581 10.18 -3.71 -12.93
N SER A 582 10.34 -2.68 -12.08
CA SER A 582 10.31 -1.27 -12.49
C SER A 582 11.44 -0.89 -13.46
N PRO A 583 11.27 0.17 -14.29
CA PRO A 583 12.31 0.68 -15.19
C PRO A 583 13.57 1.13 -14.44
N GLY A 584 13.45 1.55 -13.17
CA GLY A 584 14.58 1.97 -12.33
C GLY A 584 15.60 0.85 -12.11
N THR A 585 15.18 -0.41 -12.18
CA THR A 585 16.06 -1.59 -12.13
C THR A 585 16.53 -2.04 -13.52
N GLY A 586 16.21 -1.31 -14.58
CA GLY A 586 16.52 -1.67 -15.98
C GLY A 586 15.63 -2.77 -16.57
N TYR A 587 14.47 -3.05 -15.97
CA TYR A 587 13.64 -4.24 -16.20
C TYR A 587 14.39 -5.53 -15.87
N SER A 588 15.18 -5.51 -14.80
CA SER A 588 15.98 -6.67 -14.43
C SER A 588 15.12 -7.89 -14.10
N ASN A 589 13.93 -7.68 -13.54
CA ASN A 589 13.04 -8.76 -13.13
C ASN A 589 11.88 -8.94 -14.10
N ALA A 590 11.29 -10.13 -14.08
CA ALA A 590 10.05 -10.46 -14.77
C ALA A 590 9.02 -10.99 -13.76
N VAL A 591 7.75 -10.62 -13.91
CA VAL A 591 6.66 -11.07 -13.04
C VAL A 591 5.67 -11.91 -13.83
N VAL A 592 5.35 -13.07 -13.30
CA VAL A 592 4.36 -14.01 -13.82
C VAL A 592 3.23 -14.05 -12.81
N PRO A 593 2.07 -13.44 -13.08
CA PRO A 593 0.95 -13.45 -12.15
C PRO A 593 0.24 -14.80 -12.17
N TRP A 594 -0.10 -15.32 -10.99
CA TRP A 594 -0.92 -16.54 -10.85
C TRP A 594 -2.35 -16.35 -11.38
N GLY A 595 -2.87 -15.13 -11.34
CA GLY A 595 -4.24 -14.83 -11.76
C GLY A 595 -5.27 -15.03 -10.63
N THR A 596 -6.50 -15.36 -11.02
CA THR A 596 -7.66 -15.50 -10.13
C THR A 596 -8.11 -16.96 -9.95
N ALA A 597 -7.32 -17.92 -10.47
CA ALA A 597 -7.69 -19.33 -10.44
C ALA A 597 -7.43 -19.96 -9.06
N PRO A 598 -8.24 -20.95 -8.63
CA PRO A 598 -7.94 -21.77 -7.45
C PRO A 598 -6.57 -22.47 -7.56
N PHE A 599 -6.01 -22.89 -6.43
CA PHE A 599 -4.74 -23.63 -6.41
C PHE A 599 -4.84 -24.94 -7.21
N ASP A 600 -3.86 -25.17 -8.09
CA ASP A 600 -3.67 -26.38 -8.87
C ASP A 600 -2.15 -26.67 -8.91
N GLU A 601 -1.75 -27.82 -8.37
CA GLU A 601 -0.35 -28.22 -8.24
C GLU A 601 0.34 -28.37 -9.59
N GLU A 602 -0.33 -29.02 -10.56
CA GLU A 602 0.21 -29.28 -11.89
C GLU A 602 0.42 -27.99 -12.66
N ARG A 603 -0.50 -27.03 -12.52
CA ARG A 603 -0.34 -25.69 -13.07
C ARG A 603 0.83 -24.95 -12.42
N MET A 604 0.99 -25.03 -11.10
CA MET A 604 2.12 -24.38 -10.42
C MET A 604 3.46 -24.96 -10.86
N ARG A 605 3.59 -26.30 -10.92
CA ARG A 605 4.80 -26.96 -11.46
C ARG A 605 5.09 -26.53 -12.90
N ARG A 606 4.07 -26.58 -13.77
CA ARG A 606 4.21 -26.17 -15.18
C ARG A 606 4.69 -24.74 -15.31
N LEU A 607 4.10 -23.79 -14.56
CA LEU A 607 4.54 -22.40 -14.57
C LEU A 607 5.97 -22.23 -14.08
N ILE A 608 6.36 -22.90 -12.98
CA ILE A 608 7.72 -22.83 -12.46
C ILE A 608 8.74 -23.24 -13.54
N VAL A 609 8.46 -24.33 -14.24
CA VAL A 609 9.34 -24.86 -15.30
C VAL A 609 9.29 -24.03 -16.57
N SER A 610 8.09 -23.79 -17.13
CA SER A 610 7.91 -23.15 -18.43
C SER A 610 8.36 -21.70 -18.41
N GLU A 611 8.07 -20.99 -17.32
CA GLU A 611 8.45 -19.60 -17.15
C GLU A 611 9.82 -19.45 -16.49
N ARG A 612 10.57 -20.54 -16.23
CA ARG A 612 11.89 -20.51 -15.57
C ARG A 612 11.86 -19.65 -14.31
N VAL A 613 10.86 -19.88 -13.47
CA VAL A 613 10.67 -19.11 -12.24
C VAL A 613 11.89 -19.29 -11.35
N THR A 614 12.36 -18.19 -10.80
CA THR A 614 13.44 -18.16 -9.79
C THR A 614 12.87 -18.00 -8.39
N HIS A 615 11.73 -17.33 -8.26
CA HIS A 615 11.12 -17.01 -6.99
C HIS A 615 9.59 -17.16 -7.05
N VAL A 616 8.99 -17.76 -6.04
CA VAL A 616 7.53 -17.75 -5.83
C VAL A 616 7.22 -16.81 -4.68
N LEU A 617 6.43 -15.76 -4.95
CA LEU A 617 6.04 -14.75 -3.98
C LEU A 617 4.53 -14.83 -3.73
N ILE A 618 4.17 -15.11 -2.49
CA ILE A 618 2.79 -15.09 -2.00
C ILE A 618 2.62 -13.87 -1.11
N GLN A 619 1.71 -12.98 -1.49
CA GLN A 619 1.44 -11.75 -0.74
C GLN A 619 0.75 -12.01 0.61
N ASP A 620 -0.09 -13.04 0.68
CA ASP A 620 -0.86 -13.43 1.87
C ASP A 620 -0.99 -14.95 1.88
N ASP A 621 -0.52 -15.59 2.95
CA ASP A 621 -0.43 -17.04 3.12
C ASP A 621 -1.73 -17.70 3.59
N ALA A 622 -2.75 -16.89 3.90
CA ALA A 622 -4.09 -17.37 4.16
C ALA A 622 -4.97 -17.30 2.91
N ARG A 623 -5.00 -16.14 2.23
CA ARG A 623 -5.86 -15.94 1.04
C ARG A 623 -5.46 -14.76 0.14
N ALA A 624 -5.56 -14.96 -1.16
CA ALA A 624 -5.58 -13.84 -2.12
C ALA A 624 -7.02 -13.33 -2.28
N LEU A 625 -7.19 -12.00 -2.23
CA LEU A 625 -8.49 -11.35 -2.10
C LEU A 625 -8.87 -10.67 -3.41
N PHE A 626 -10.10 -10.90 -3.84
CA PHE A 626 -10.66 -10.33 -5.07
C PHE A 626 -12.03 -9.74 -4.77
N ARG A 627 -12.32 -8.55 -5.28
CA ARG A 627 -13.65 -7.89 -5.16
C ARG A 627 -14.68 -8.47 -6.13
N TRP A 628 -14.20 -9.01 -7.24
CA TRP A 628 -14.98 -9.37 -8.42
C TRP A 628 -15.12 -10.90 -8.54
N PHE A 629 -14.24 -11.64 -7.88
CA PHE A 629 -14.12 -13.09 -7.95
C PHE A 629 -14.01 -13.64 -6.52
N PRO A 630 -14.29 -14.94 -6.31
CA PRO A 630 -14.05 -15.56 -5.01
C PRO A 630 -12.57 -15.41 -4.55
N PRO A 631 -12.30 -15.34 -3.24
CA PRO A 631 -10.94 -15.38 -2.73
C PRO A 631 -10.28 -16.72 -3.09
N VAL A 632 -8.97 -16.71 -3.31
CA VAL A 632 -8.17 -17.92 -3.53
C VAL A 632 -7.52 -18.29 -2.21
N ASP A 633 -7.79 -19.50 -1.69
CA ASP A 633 -7.12 -20.03 -0.49
C ASP A 633 -5.66 -20.37 -0.83
N THR A 634 -4.72 -19.67 -0.19
CA THR A 634 -3.27 -19.85 -0.42
C THR A 634 -2.64 -20.80 0.58
N ARG A 635 -3.36 -21.29 1.60
CA ARG A 635 -2.83 -22.24 2.59
C ARG A 635 -2.46 -23.57 1.94
N GLY A 636 -3.24 -24.01 0.95
CA GLY A 636 -2.91 -25.17 0.12
C GLY A 636 -1.60 -24.98 -0.66
N MET A 637 -1.42 -23.81 -1.28
CA MET A 637 -0.20 -23.45 -2.00
C MET A 637 1.02 -23.47 -1.07
N VAL A 638 0.92 -22.81 0.09
CA VAL A 638 2.01 -22.70 1.05
C VAL A 638 2.43 -24.06 1.60
N ARG A 639 1.48 -24.92 1.97
CA ARG A 639 1.77 -26.30 2.40
C ARG A 639 2.51 -27.09 1.31
N TRP A 640 2.04 -26.96 0.07
CA TRP A 640 2.67 -27.64 -1.06
C TRP A 640 4.09 -27.12 -1.34
N LEU A 641 4.29 -25.79 -1.32
CA LEU A 641 5.60 -25.15 -1.52
C LEU A 641 6.61 -25.55 -0.44
N ASN A 642 6.18 -25.62 0.83
CA ASN A 642 7.02 -26.08 1.95
C ASN A 642 7.43 -27.56 1.82
N ALA A 643 6.61 -28.38 1.15
CA ALA A 643 6.88 -29.79 0.95
C ALA A 643 7.81 -30.07 -0.25
N GLN A 644 8.13 -29.07 -1.07
CA GLN A 644 9.00 -29.25 -2.24
C GLN A 644 10.47 -29.17 -1.86
N GLU A 645 11.24 -30.20 -2.19
CA GLU A 645 12.70 -30.22 -1.94
C GLU A 645 13.47 -29.19 -2.78
N ASP A 646 12.94 -28.83 -3.96
CA ASP A 646 13.53 -27.87 -4.88
C ASP A 646 13.13 -26.41 -4.58
N LEU A 647 12.34 -26.14 -3.53
CA LEU A 647 11.96 -24.78 -3.14
C LEU A 647 12.45 -24.45 -1.73
N LYS A 648 13.34 -23.46 -1.63
CA LYS A 648 13.87 -22.98 -0.35
C LYS A 648 13.05 -21.79 0.16
N PRO A 649 12.38 -21.88 1.32
CA PRO A 649 11.68 -20.74 1.89
C PRO A 649 12.67 -19.64 2.30
N VAL A 650 12.41 -18.42 1.86
CA VAL A 650 13.10 -17.20 2.29
C VAL A 650 12.21 -16.50 3.31
N LEU A 651 12.74 -16.35 4.52
CA LEU A 651 11.98 -15.79 5.61
C LEU A 651 11.83 -14.27 5.46
N LEU A 652 10.58 -13.81 5.56
CA LEU A 652 10.21 -12.40 5.58
C LEU A 652 9.69 -12.03 6.98
N ARG A 653 9.86 -10.77 7.37
CA ARG A 653 9.26 -10.14 8.55
C ARG A 653 7.83 -9.69 8.29
N SER A 654 7.53 -9.38 7.04
CA SER A 654 6.22 -8.98 6.57
C SER A 654 5.21 -10.08 6.88
N ALA A 655 4.29 -9.79 7.82
CA ALA A 655 3.27 -10.74 8.24
C ALA A 655 2.44 -11.22 7.04
N GLY A 656 2.18 -12.53 6.98
CA GLY A 656 1.45 -13.18 5.90
C GLY A 656 2.21 -13.36 4.57
N GLN A 657 3.26 -12.57 4.28
CA GLN A 657 4.04 -12.74 3.05
C GLN A 657 4.94 -13.96 3.09
N ARG A 658 5.05 -14.70 1.98
CA ARG A 658 5.95 -15.85 1.83
C ARG A 658 6.72 -15.73 0.53
N LEU A 659 8.02 -15.97 0.60
CA LEU A 659 8.90 -16.01 -0.56
C LEU A 659 9.62 -17.35 -0.59
N TYR A 660 9.71 -17.95 -1.76
CA TYR A 660 10.45 -19.19 -2.00
C TYR A 660 11.42 -18.97 -3.14
N GLU A 661 12.66 -19.44 -2.97
CA GLU A 661 13.70 -19.46 -3.99
C GLU A 661 13.73 -20.86 -4.62
N VAL A 662 13.79 -20.93 -5.95
CA VAL A 662 13.95 -22.20 -6.68
C VAL A 662 15.40 -22.65 -6.58
N THR A 663 15.63 -23.85 -6.05
CA THR A 663 16.96 -24.42 -5.82
C THR A 663 17.71 -24.59 -7.14
N GLY A 664 18.96 -24.13 -7.18
CA GLY A 664 19.77 -24.11 -8.41
C GLY A 664 19.50 -22.91 -9.33
N ALA A 665 18.45 -22.12 -9.11
CA ALA A 665 18.25 -20.85 -9.81
C ALA A 665 19.25 -19.75 -9.36
N ALA A 666 19.87 -19.94 -8.19
CA ALA A 666 20.89 -19.08 -7.58
C ALA A 666 22.17 -18.90 -8.42
N GLY A 667 22.35 -19.65 -9.52
CA GLY A 667 23.51 -19.55 -10.42
C GLY A 667 23.68 -18.21 -11.16
N GLY A 668 22.81 -17.22 -10.93
CA GLY A 668 22.85 -15.92 -11.61
C GLY A 668 23.19 -14.69 -10.75
N ASN A 669 23.22 -14.80 -9.41
CA ASN A 669 23.41 -13.64 -8.54
C ASN A 669 24.83 -13.55 -7.94
N ASP A 670 25.78 -13.05 -8.73
CA ASP A 670 27.16 -12.77 -8.28
C ASP A 670 27.30 -11.45 -7.51
N ALA A 671 26.25 -10.62 -7.41
CA ALA A 671 26.37 -9.28 -6.80
C ALA A 671 26.78 -9.32 -5.31
N PRO A 672 26.20 -10.16 -4.43
CA PRO A 672 26.66 -10.30 -3.05
C PRO A 672 28.08 -10.87 -2.95
N LEU A 673 28.51 -11.68 -3.94
CA LEU A 673 29.88 -12.23 -4.04
C LEU A 673 30.92 -11.20 -4.49
N ARG A 674 30.52 -9.94 -4.74
CA ARG A 674 31.44 -8.83 -5.02
C ARG A 674 31.67 -7.94 -3.80
N SER A 675 30.87 -8.11 -2.74
CA SER A 675 31.06 -7.42 -1.48
C SER A 675 31.69 -8.37 -0.46
N PHE A 676 32.88 -7.99 0.01
CA PHE A 676 33.65 -8.74 1.02
C PHE A 676 33.78 -7.98 2.34
N GLU A 677 33.36 -6.70 2.37
CA GLU A 677 33.38 -5.83 3.55
C GLU A 677 32.10 -4.97 3.61
N ALA A 678 31.45 -4.89 4.78
CA ALA A 678 30.22 -4.11 4.96
C ALA A 678 30.13 -3.43 6.35
N PRO A 679 29.61 -2.19 6.45
CA PRO A 679 29.32 -1.20 5.40
C PRO A 679 30.56 -0.39 4.95
N ALA A 680 30.49 0.27 3.79
CA ALA A 680 31.60 1.04 3.18
C ALA A 680 32.12 2.21 4.05
N GLU A 681 31.31 2.71 4.97
CA GLU A 681 31.67 3.82 5.87
C GLU A 681 32.46 3.33 7.11
N ALA A 682 32.30 2.07 7.51
CA ALA A 682 33.03 1.44 8.63
C ALA A 682 32.90 -0.10 8.55
N PRO A 683 33.84 -0.82 7.91
CA PRO A 683 33.67 -2.24 7.58
C PRO A 683 33.78 -3.13 8.83
N LEU A 684 32.62 -3.54 9.36
CA LEU A 684 32.52 -4.45 10.49
C LEU A 684 32.65 -5.91 10.07
N ILE A 685 32.11 -6.30 8.92
CA ILE A 685 32.12 -7.68 8.44
C ILE A 685 33.23 -7.83 7.39
N GLY A 686 34.04 -8.89 7.45
CA GLY A 686 35.10 -9.19 6.49
C GLY A 686 35.16 -10.66 6.10
N VAL A 687 35.21 -10.95 4.80
CA VAL A 687 35.39 -12.32 4.28
C VAL A 687 36.86 -12.59 3.97
N SER A 688 37.43 -13.64 4.58
CA SER A 688 38.82 -14.07 4.34
C SER A 688 39.08 -14.33 2.85
N GLY A 689 40.27 -13.97 2.36
CA GLY A 689 40.68 -14.16 0.97
C GLY A 689 40.45 -15.58 0.43
N ALA A 690 40.58 -16.60 1.29
CA ALA A 690 40.34 -18.00 0.92
C ALA A 690 38.86 -18.33 0.60
N LEU A 691 37.92 -17.47 1.01
CA LEU A 691 36.48 -17.65 0.83
C LEU A 691 35.85 -16.67 -0.17
N GLN A 692 36.57 -15.66 -0.67
CA GLN A 692 36.01 -14.60 -1.52
C GLN A 692 35.42 -15.11 -2.84
N GLU A 693 35.82 -16.28 -3.33
CA GLU A 693 35.20 -16.91 -4.50
C GLU A 693 33.94 -17.73 -4.16
N GLN A 694 33.63 -17.95 -2.89
CA GLN A 694 32.59 -18.87 -2.43
C GLN A 694 31.56 -18.21 -1.52
N VAL A 695 31.95 -17.15 -0.79
CA VAL A 695 31.15 -16.46 0.21
C VAL A 695 31.24 -14.95 0.00
N GLY A 696 30.10 -14.28 0.09
CA GLY A 696 30.01 -12.82 0.00
C GLY A 696 29.06 -12.26 1.06
N VAL A 697 29.14 -10.96 1.31
CA VAL A 697 28.29 -10.25 2.26
C VAL A 697 27.11 -9.63 1.52
N ASP A 698 25.91 -9.82 2.05
CA ASP A 698 24.70 -9.18 1.55
C ASP A 698 24.44 -7.88 2.35
N GLU A 699 24.96 -6.77 1.84
CA GLU A 699 24.91 -5.45 2.51
C GLU A 699 23.48 -4.98 2.83
N SER A 700 22.50 -5.33 2.00
CA SER A 700 21.10 -4.91 2.22
C SER A 700 20.43 -5.63 3.39
N ALA A 701 21.04 -6.73 3.86
CA ALA A 701 20.60 -7.48 5.02
C ALA A 701 21.13 -6.92 6.34
N LEU A 702 22.11 -6.01 6.29
CA LEU A 702 22.75 -5.49 7.48
C LEU A 702 21.76 -4.63 8.27
N GLN A 703 21.60 -4.98 9.53
CA GLN A 703 20.77 -4.28 10.48
C GLN A 703 21.56 -4.08 11.75
N THR A 704 21.75 -2.82 12.10
CA THR A 704 22.40 -2.44 13.33
C THR A 704 21.37 -1.74 14.22
N PRO A 705 21.49 -1.88 15.54
CA PRO A 705 20.57 -1.24 16.47
C PRO A 705 20.81 0.28 16.52
N TRP A 706 22.04 0.69 16.19
CA TRP A 706 22.54 2.06 16.17
C TRP A 706 23.53 2.25 15.02
N PRO A 707 23.84 3.50 14.64
CA PRO A 707 24.93 3.78 13.70
C PRO A 707 26.27 3.22 14.19
N VAL A 708 27.14 2.84 13.24
CA VAL A 708 28.52 2.46 13.55
C VAL A 708 29.28 3.73 13.98
N ASN A 709 30.01 3.66 15.09
CA ASN A 709 30.78 4.81 15.57
C ASN A 709 32.08 4.90 14.76
N ASP A 710 32.26 6.02 14.08
CA ASP A 710 33.52 6.41 13.45
C ASP A 710 34.43 7.08 14.49
N LEU A 711 35.65 6.54 14.64
CA LEU A 711 36.66 7.07 15.55
C LEU A 711 37.54 8.14 14.88
N GLY A 712 37.46 8.28 13.55
CA GLY A 712 38.32 9.14 12.74
C GLY A 712 39.76 8.61 12.61
N GLY A 713 40.40 8.83 11.45
CA GLY A 713 41.76 8.33 11.14
C GLY A 713 41.76 6.96 10.45
N ASP A 714 42.87 6.21 10.56
CA ASP A 714 43.03 4.86 9.97
C ASP A 714 42.42 3.74 10.85
N GLU A 715 41.79 4.07 11.98
CA GLU A 715 41.16 3.09 12.87
C GLU A 715 39.78 2.66 12.35
N ARG A 716 39.54 1.34 12.27
CA ARG A 716 38.22 0.80 11.89
C ARG A 716 37.18 1.17 12.96
N GLY A 717 36.04 1.71 12.53
CA GLY A 717 34.89 2.01 13.40
C GLY A 717 34.34 0.77 14.11
N PHE A 718 33.52 0.97 15.15
CA PHE A 718 32.99 -0.10 15.98
C PHE A 718 31.49 0.09 16.27
N LEU A 719 30.79 -1.01 16.55
CA LEU A 719 29.36 -1.02 16.83
C LEU A 719 29.08 -1.42 18.26
N TRP A 720 28.28 -0.62 18.97
CA TRP A 720 27.69 -1.09 20.21
C TRP A 720 26.49 -2.01 19.92
N LEU A 721 26.38 -3.09 20.68
CA LEU A 721 25.17 -3.90 20.79
C LEU A 721 24.53 -3.67 22.16
N GLY A 722 23.21 -3.67 22.17
CA GLY A 722 22.43 -3.56 23.38
C GLY A 722 21.90 -4.89 23.87
N GLN A 723 20.70 -4.87 24.42
CA GLN A 723 20.10 -6.01 25.10
C GLN A 723 19.14 -6.77 24.17
N GLY A 724 19.34 -8.08 24.06
CA GLY A 724 18.47 -8.99 23.30
C GLY A 724 18.55 -8.80 21.78
N TYR A 725 17.64 -9.45 21.06
CA TYR A 725 17.59 -9.41 19.60
C TYR A 725 17.27 -8.01 19.06
N ALA A 726 16.35 -7.29 19.72
CA ALA A 726 15.91 -5.96 19.29
C ALA A 726 17.04 -4.92 19.25
N GLN A 727 18.10 -5.13 20.03
CA GLN A 727 19.29 -4.27 20.07
C GLN A 727 20.56 -5.02 19.63
N GLY A 728 20.42 -6.11 18.86
CA GLY A 728 21.53 -6.88 18.28
C GLY A 728 21.85 -6.47 16.84
N ILE A 729 22.80 -7.17 16.22
CA ILE A 729 23.16 -7.01 14.81
C ILE A 729 22.62 -8.18 13.99
N GLY A 730 21.92 -7.87 12.89
CA GLY A 730 21.52 -8.83 11.86
C GLY A 730 22.32 -8.61 10.58
N PHE A 731 22.72 -9.66 9.88
CA PHE A 731 23.41 -9.59 8.60
C PHE A 731 23.17 -10.86 7.80
N ALA A 732 23.51 -10.88 6.51
CA ALA A 732 23.42 -12.10 5.72
C ALA A 732 24.71 -12.39 4.95
N LEU A 733 25.02 -13.67 4.84
CA LEU A 733 26.10 -14.20 4.02
C LEU A 733 25.50 -14.99 2.86
N TRP A 734 25.99 -14.72 1.66
CA TRP A 734 25.66 -15.49 0.46
C TRP A 734 26.73 -16.54 0.25
N SER A 735 26.35 -17.77 -0.06
CA SER A 735 27.29 -18.85 -0.37
C SER A 735 26.98 -19.55 -1.69
N ARG A 736 28.01 -19.81 -2.51
CA ARG A 736 27.86 -20.54 -3.78
C ARG A 736 27.46 -22.02 -3.60
N ARG A 737 27.85 -22.62 -2.48
CA ARG A 737 27.61 -24.04 -2.17
C ARG A 737 27.44 -24.21 -0.67
N ALA A 738 27.04 -25.39 -0.22
CA ALA A 738 27.10 -25.68 1.21
C ALA A 738 28.56 -25.83 1.67
N LEU A 739 28.99 -25.09 2.69
CA LEU A 739 30.31 -25.23 3.31
C LEU A 739 30.33 -24.79 4.78
N GLU A 740 31.30 -25.26 5.55
CA GLU A 740 31.51 -24.85 6.94
C GLU A 740 32.48 -23.67 7.01
N VAL A 741 32.12 -22.69 7.84
CA VAL A 741 32.92 -21.50 8.12
C VAL A 741 33.01 -21.25 9.62
N ASP A 742 34.12 -20.65 10.04
CA ASP A 742 34.30 -20.14 11.39
C ASP A 742 33.98 -18.63 11.35
N LEU A 743 32.96 -18.20 12.11
CA LEU A 743 32.62 -16.79 12.30
C LEU A 743 33.32 -16.28 13.56
N ARG A 744 34.31 -15.40 13.38
CA ARG A 744 35.08 -14.79 14.47
C ARG A 744 34.55 -13.39 14.78
N PHE A 745 34.16 -13.16 16.02
CA PHE A 745 33.63 -11.90 16.51
C PHE A 745 34.64 -11.25 17.45
N ASP A 746 35.18 -10.09 17.07
CA ASP A 746 36.07 -9.30 17.92
C ASP A 746 35.23 -8.38 18.80
N MET A 747 35.21 -8.67 20.10
CA MET A 747 34.25 -8.13 21.04
C MET A 747 34.93 -7.63 22.31
N GLU A 748 34.36 -6.59 22.91
CA GLU A 748 34.77 -6.05 24.20
C GLU A 748 33.55 -5.75 25.11
N PRO A 749 33.70 -5.77 26.44
CA PRO A 749 32.61 -5.47 27.36
C PRO A 749 32.23 -3.99 27.26
N GLY A 750 30.95 -3.69 27.05
CA GLY A 750 30.45 -2.33 27.00
C GLY A 750 30.21 -1.69 28.38
N PRO A 751 30.12 -0.35 28.45
CA PRO A 751 30.03 0.39 29.71
C PRO A 751 28.66 0.29 30.39
N GLY A 752 27.66 -0.30 29.73
CA GLY A 752 26.31 -0.47 30.28
C GLY A 752 26.22 -1.46 31.45
N MET A 753 27.31 -2.16 31.79
CA MET A 753 27.39 -3.02 32.97
C MET A 753 28.75 -2.86 33.66
N THR A 754 28.74 -2.84 34.99
CA THR A 754 29.95 -2.69 35.82
C THR A 754 30.77 -3.97 35.97
N VAL A 755 30.14 -5.13 35.81
CA VAL A 755 30.83 -6.44 35.79
C VAL A 755 31.50 -6.65 34.43
N PRO A 756 32.63 -7.38 34.33
CA PRO A 756 33.35 -7.57 33.07
C PRO A 756 32.78 -8.69 32.17
N GLY A 757 32.06 -9.67 32.73
CA GLY A 757 31.54 -10.81 31.97
C GLY A 757 30.34 -10.45 31.08
N ARG A 758 30.32 -10.99 29.86
CA ARG A 758 29.24 -10.81 28.88
C ARG A 758 28.79 -12.14 28.29
N ARG A 759 27.52 -12.24 27.95
CA ARG A 759 26.87 -13.39 27.31
C ARG A 759 26.30 -13.00 25.96
N PHE A 760 26.46 -13.87 24.98
CA PHE A 760 25.92 -13.66 23.63
C PHE A 760 25.44 -14.97 23.00
N MET A 761 24.62 -14.83 21.96
CA MET A 761 24.12 -15.94 21.16
C MET A 761 24.11 -15.56 19.68
N LEU A 762 24.39 -16.54 18.81
CA LEU A 762 24.27 -16.41 17.37
C LEU A 762 23.06 -17.21 16.89
N LEU A 763 22.22 -16.57 16.08
CA LEU A 763 21.12 -17.21 15.37
C LEU A 763 21.50 -17.37 13.89
N HIS A 764 21.31 -18.56 13.31
CA HIS A 764 21.40 -18.84 11.89
C HIS A 764 20.01 -19.27 11.38
N ASN A 765 19.37 -18.42 10.57
CA ASN A 765 17.98 -18.62 10.12
C ASN A 765 17.01 -18.92 11.29
N ASP A 766 17.13 -18.10 12.36
CA ASP A 766 16.46 -18.21 13.66
C ASP A 766 16.82 -19.43 14.52
N LEU A 767 17.73 -20.30 14.08
CA LEU A 767 18.21 -21.39 14.92
C LEU A 767 19.40 -20.92 15.75
N PRO A 768 19.36 -21.05 17.09
CA PRO A 768 20.55 -20.92 17.91
C PRO A 768 21.64 -21.87 17.42
N VAL A 769 22.83 -21.33 17.13
CA VAL A 769 24.00 -22.11 16.70
C VAL A 769 25.17 -21.85 17.65
N GLY A 770 25.86 -22.91 18.04
CA GLY A 770 27.00 -22.84 18.96
C GLY A 770 26.66 -22.53 20.42
N GLY A 771 25.39 -22.54 20.83
CA GLY A 771 24.94 -22.38 22.22
C GLY A 771 25.10 -20.97 22.81
N GLU A 772 24.76 -20.81 24.10
CA GLU A 772 25.09 -19.59 24.86
C GLU A 772 26.62 -19.52 25.06
N ARG A 773 27.22 -18.38 24.73
CA ARG A 773 28.66 -18.15 24.90
C ARG A 773 28.92 -17.02 25.90
N ARG A 774 30.05 -17.11 26.61
CA ARG A 774 30.49 -16.11 27.58
C ARG A 774 31.89 -15.60 27.25
N PHE A 775 32.15 -14.34 27.54
CA PHE A 775 33.49 -13.77 27.46
C PHE A 775 33.74 -12.74 28.56
N GLU A 776 35.02 -12.54 28.88
CA GLU A 776 35.51 -11.52 29.82
C GLU A 776 36.63 -10.73 29.12
N GLY A 777 36.57 -9.39 29.19
CA GLY A 777 37.55 -8.53 28.54
C GLY A 777 37.49 -8.56 27.00
N VAL A 778 38.52 -7.99 26.35
CA VAL A 778 38.63 -7.96 24.89
C VAL A 778 38.95 -9.36 24.37
N THR A 779 38.17 -9.89 23.44
CA THR A 779 38.30 -11.25 22.92
C THR A 779 37.94 -11.37 21.44
N SER A 780 38.28 -12.52 20.84
CA SER A 780 37.83 -12.96 19.51
C SER A 780 37.08 -14.28 19.64
N ALA A 781 35.76 -14.22 19.81
CA ALA A 781 34.93 -15.41 19.96
C ALA A 781 34.64 -16.08 18.61
N VAL A 782 34.75 -17.41 18.52
CA VAL A 782 34.54 -18.15 17.26
C VAL A 782 33.30 -19.03 17.36
N VAL A 783 32.40 -18.92 16.38
CA VAL A 783 31.23 -19.79 16.23
C VAL A 783 31.27 -20.47 14.87
N ARG A 784 31.26 -21.81 14.87
CA ARG A 784 31.23 -22.61 13.64
C ARG A 784 29.81 -22.67 13.08
N VAL A 785 29.67 -22.39 11.79
CA VAL A 785 28.37 -22.39 11.10
C VAL A 785 28.49 -23.09 9.76
N ARG A 786 27.51 -23.94 9.42
CA ARG A 786 27.37 -24.52 8.09
C ARG A 786 26.52 -23.61 7.22
N LEU A 787 27.16 -22.84 6.33
CA LEU A 787 26.45 -22.06 5.33
C LEU A 787 25.78 -22.99 4.32
N HIS A 788 24.53 -22.71 3.99
CA HIS A 788 23.82 -23.35 2.89
C HIS A 788 24.07 -22.57 1.60
N ALA A 789 23.91 -23.24 0.45
CA ALA A 789 23.89 -22.53 -0.83
C ALA A 789 22.80 -21.44 -0.84
N GLY A 790 23.11 -20.31 -1.47
CA GLY A 790 22.30 -19.09 -1.46
C GLY A 790 22.47 -18.27 -0.18
N ARG A 791 21.42 -17.56 0.22
CA ARG A 791 21.44 -16.66 1.38
C ARG A 791 21.39 -17.40 2.72
N ASN A 792 22.11 -16.88 3.71
CA ASN A 792 22.14 -17.32 5.11
C ASN A 792 21.96 -16.10 6.02
N LEU A 793 20.87 -16.02 6.78
CA LEU A 793 20.61 -14.93 7.72
C LEU A 793 21.26 -15.24 9.06
N LEU A 794 22.00 -14.27 9.60
CA LEU A 794 22.74 -14.37 10.85
C LEU A 794 22.36 -13.21 11.77
N SER A 795 22.12 -13.50 13.04
CA SER A 795 21.85 -12.46 14.04
C SER A 795 22.66 -12.72 15.30
N LEU A 796 23.49 -11.76 15.70
CA LEU A 796 24.25 -11.77 16.93
C LEU A 796 23.55 -10.87 17.95
N LEU A 797 23.22 -11.41 19.11
CA LEU A 797 22.58 -10.68 20.20
C LEU A 797 23.34 -10.84 21.51
N ALA A 798 23.40 -9.76 22.30
CA ALA A 798 23.85 -9.87 23.69
C ALA A 798 22.67 -10.30 24.57
N LEU A 799 22.94 -11.22 25.48
CA LEU A 799 21.92 -11.79 26.36
C LEU A 799 21.78 -11.01 27.67
N ASP A 800 22.75 -10.19 28.03
CA ASP A 800 22.70 -9.49 29.32
C ASP A 800 21.81 -8.25 29.33
N ARG A 801 21.48 -7.82 30.54
CA ARG A 801 20.78 -6.56 30.81
C ARG A 801 21.79 -5.47 31.16
N ALA A 802 21.66 -4.29 30.55
CA ALA A 802 22.38 -3.11 30.96
C ALA A 802 21.87 -2.65 32.34
N THR A 803 22.79 -2.40 33.27
CA THR A 803 22.49 -1.95 34.64
C THR A 803 22.82 -0.48 34.87
N VAL A 804 23.55 0.15 33.94
CA VAL A 804 23.90 1.57 33.98
C VAL A 804 23.21 2.29 32.82
N VAL A 805 21.99 2.79 33.05
CA VAL A 805 21.19 3.55 32.06
C VAL A 805 20.43 4.69 32.76
N PRO A 806 20.59 5.96 32.32
CA PRO A 806 21.55 6.42 31.33
C PRO A 806 23.00 6.28 31.82
N LEU A 807 23.95 6.23 30.89
CA LEU A 807 25.38 6.25 31.21
C LEU A 807 25.77 7.60 31.86
N PRO A 808 26.90 7.67 32.59
CA PRO A 808 27.34 8.91 33.26
C PRO A 808 27.50 10.12 32.34
N ASN A 809 27.71 9.90 31.04
CA ASN A 809 27.80 10.93 30.01
C ASN A 809 26.42 11.36 29.44
N GLY A 810 25.33 10.83 29.98
CA GLY A 810 23.96 11.11 29.53
C GLY A 810 23.48 10.25 28.35
N ASP A 811 24.28 9.30 27.86
CA ASP A 811 23.86 8.40 26.77
C ASP A 811 22.73 7.46 27.26
N PRO A 812 21.54 7.47 26.63
CA PRO A 812 20.40 6.67 27.06
C PRO A 812 20.44 5.22 26.58
N ARG A 813 21.46 4.81 25.81
CA ARG A 813 21.56 3.46 25.24
C ARG A 813 22.11 2.45 26.26
N GLY A 814 21.55 1.25 26.27
CA GLY A 814 22.06 0.13 27.07
C GLY A 814 23.24 -0.55 26.39
N LEU A 815 24.44 0.04 26.42
CA LEU A 815 25.62 -0.44 25.69
C LEU A 815 26.26 -1.68 26.36
N VAL A 816 25.88 -2.88 25.93
CA VAL A 816 26.29 -4.14 26.59
C VAL A 816 27.58 -4.70 25.98
N VAL A 817 27.71 -4.71 24.66
CA VAL A 817 28.88 -5.28 23.96
C VAL A 817 29.40 -4.30 22.91
N GLY A 818 30.71 -4.08 22.87
CA GLY A 818 31.38 -3.40 21.76
C GLY A 818 31.85 -4.43 20.74
N LEU A 819 31.36 -4.35 19.50
CA LEU A 819 31.73 -5.21 18.39
C LEU A 819 32.64 -4.44 17.44
N ARG A 820 33.89 -4.90 17.27
CA ARG A 820 34.89 -4.28 16.41
C ARG A 820 34.94 -4.91 15.01
N ALA A 821 34.79 -6.23 14.93
CA ALA A 821 34.81 -6.93 13.64
C ALA A 821 34.10 -8.30 13.70
N ILE A 822 33.62 -8.74 12.54
CA ILE A 822 33.11 -10.08 12.23
C ILE A 822 33.94 -10.61 11.07
N ARG A 823 34.78 -11.62 11.29
CA ARG A 823 35.58 -12.26 10.25
C ARG A 823 35.00 -13.62 9.87
N VAL A 824 34.80 -13.84 8.57
CA VAL A 824 34.38 -15.12 8.01
C VAL A 824 35.61 -15.87 7.51
N GLU A 825 35.99 -16.94 8.21
CA GLU A 825 37.21 -17.70 7.98
C GLU A 825 36.88 -19.14 7.56
N PRO A 826 37.74 -19.82 6.78
CA PRO A 826 37.60 -21.25 6.52
C PRO A 826 37.60 -22.04 7.83
N ALA A 827 36.74 -23.05 7.94
CA ALA A 827 36.73 -23.92 9.12
C ALA A 827 38.12 -24.58 9.32
N THR A 828 38.72 -24.38 10.48
CA THR A 828 39.98 -25.03 10.86
C THR A 828 39.75 -26.46 11.37
N ALA A 829 40.72 -27.38 11.16
CA ALA A 829 40.67 -28.80 11.54
C ALA A 829 40.24 -29.01 13.02
N PRO A 830 39.62 -30.16 13.38
CA PRO A 830 38.60 -30.22 14.42
C PRO A 830 39.17 -29.88 15.81
N ALA A 831 38.65 -28.81 16.42
CA ALA A 831 38.73 -28.67 17.86
C ALA A 831 37.93 -29.83 18.47
N ALA A 832 38.58 -30.63 19.32
CA ALA A 832 37.95 -31.69 20.08
C ALA A 832 36.96 -31.09 21.10
N SER A 833 35.75 -30.78 20.64
CA SER A 833 34.57 -30.64 21.49
C SER A 833 33.41 -31.28 20.75
N VAL A 834 32.78 -32.22 21.42
CA VAL A 834 31.72 -33.11 20.95
C VAL A 834 30.53 -32.30 20.41
N GLU A 835 30.50 -32.01 19.12
CA GLU A 835 29.26 -31.70 18.40
C GLU A 835 28.89 -32.93 17.56
N ARG A 836 27.87 -33.67 18.02
CA ARG A 836 27.22 -34.71 17.23
C ARG A 836 26.73 -34.09 15.93
N SER A 837 26.97 -34.78 14.82
CA SER A 837 26.50 -34.37 13.50
C SER A 837 25.00 -34.06 13.51
N VAL A 838 24.63 -32.86 13.04
CA VAL A 838 23.24 -32.40 12.80
C VAL A 838 22.46 -33.32 11.85
N ALA A 839 23.14 -34.21 11.12
CA ALA A 839 22.54 -35.16 10.19
C ALA A 839 21.71 -36.30 10.85
N GLY A 840 21.63 -36.36 12.18
CA GLY A 840 20.87 -37.39 12.92
C GLY A 840 20.02 -36.87 14.08
N GLU A 841 19.70 -35.58 14.14
CA GLU A 841 18.82 -35.04 15.18
C GLU A 841 17.34 -35.32 14.89
N ASP A 842 16.59 -35.74 15.93
CA ASP A 842 15.13 -35.84 15.87
C ASP A 842 14.53 -34.48 15.45
N GLY A 843 13.54 -34.50 14.54
CA GLY A 843 12.89 -33.30 14.01
C GLY A 843 12.27 -32.41 15.09
N LEU A 844 11.88 -33.00 16.23
CA LEU A 844 11.39 -32.27 17.41
C LEU A 844 12.51 -31.51 18.13
N SER A 845 13.71 -32.08 18.28
CA SER A 845 14.85 -31.38 18.89
C SER A 845 15.25 -30.14 18.10
N ARG A 846 15.21 -30.22 16.76
CA ARG A 846 15.41 -29.06 15.89
C ARG A 846 14.31 -28.00 16.08
N SER A 847 13.06 -28.44 16.22
CA SER A 847 11.91 -27.57 16.46
C SER A 847 11.99 -26.86 17.82
N ALA A 848 12.53 -27.52 18.85
CA ALA A 848 12.77 -26.91 20.15
C ALA A 848 13.75 -25.74 20.07
N ARG A 849 14.88 -25.92 19.39
CA ARG A 849 15.82 -24.81 19.14
C ARG A 849 15.20 -23.68 18.33
N LEU A 850 14.38 -24.01 17.33
CA LEU A 850 13.67 -22.99 16.55
C LEU A 850 12.72 -22.18 17.43
N ALA A 851 11.95 -22.82 18.32
CA ALA A 851 11.08 -22.12 19.27
C ALA A 851 11.87 -21.17 20.19
N VAL A 852 13.03 -21.59 20.70
CA VAL A 852 13.93 -20.73 21.50
C VAL A 852 14.37 -19.49 20.72
N GLY A 853 14.77 -19.67 19.45
CA GLY A 853 15.17 -18.55 18.59
C GLY A 853 14.02 -17.61 18.26
N LEU A 854 12.83 -18.14 17.98
CA LEU A 854 11.62 -17.35 17.72
C LEU A 854 11.20 -16.50 18.94
N ILE A 855 11.22 -17.08 20.15
CA ILE A 855 10.90 -16.36 21.40
C ILE A 855 11.92 -15.23 21.65
N ASN A 856 13.22 -15.48 21.48
CA ASN A 856 14.26 -14.46 21.64
C ASN A 856 14.11 -13.33 20.61
N ARG A 857 13.80 -13.68 19.35
CA ARG A 857 13.61 -12.71 18.26
C ARG A 857 12.44 -11.76 18.50
N ARG A 858 11.36 -12.25 19.13
CA ARG A 858 10.14 -11.48 19.38
C ARG A 858 10.18 -10.66 20.69
N GLN A 859 11.16 -10.91 21.55
CA GLN A 859 11.34 -10.13 22.79
C GLN A 859 11.92 -8.74 22.51
N GLN A 860 11.30 -7.72 23.09
CA GLN A 860 11.76 -6.33 23.01
C GLN A 860 12.98 -6.09 23.91
N GLY A 861 13.72 -5.01 23.64
CA GLY A 861 14.97 -4.70 24.36
C GLY A 861 14.77 -4.54 25.88
N ASP A 862 13.62 -4.01 26.31
CA ASP A 862 13.28 -3.86 27.73
C ASP A 862 12.87 -5.19 28.39
N GLY A 863 12.61 -6.25 27.61
CA GLY A 863 12.32 -7.59 28.13
C GLY A 863 10.86 -8.07 27.99
N TYR A 864 9.98 -7.29 27.38
CA TYR A 864 8.57 -7.66 27.16
C TYR A 864 8.30 -8.28 25.78
N TRP A 865 7.15 -8.93 25.62
CA TRP A 865 6.61 -9.38 24.33
C TRP A 865 5.31 -8.64 24.01
N PHE A 866 5.00 -8.49 22.72
CA PHE A 866 3.74 -7.89 22.28
C PHE A 866 2.60 -8.93 22.27
N THR A 867 1.43 -8.50 22.73
CA THR A 867 0.18 -9.25 22.57
C THR A 867 -0.50 -8.81 21.29
N ALA A 868 -1.09 -9.75 20.56
CA ALA A 868 -1.87 -9.45 19.37
C ALA A 868 -3.36 -9.46 19.70
N TYR A 869 -4.15 -8.55 19.12
CA TYR A 869 -5.61 -8.62 19.19
C TYR A 869 -6.29 -8.55 17.82
N THR A 870 -7.47 -9.16 17.73
CA THR A 870 -8.37 -9.08 16.56
C THR A 870 -9.78 -8.68 16.98
N SER A 871 -10.53 -8.06 16.06
CA SER A 871 -11.96 -7.77 16.26
C SER A 871 -12.87 -8.95 15.89
N GLY A 872 -12.40 -9.83 14.99
CA GLY A 872 -13.07 -11.06 14.59
C GLY A 872 -12.87 -12.21 15.58
N THR A 873 -13.42 -13.38 15.25
CA THR A 873 -13.23 -14.64 16.00
C THR A 873 -12.03 -15.45 15.53
N THR A 874 -11.35 -15.00 14.47
CA THR A 874 -10.18 -15.64 13.88
C THR A 874 -8.95 -14.75 14.01
N TYR A 875 -7.77 -15.36 13.94
CA TYR A 875 -6.49 -14.65 13.96
C TYR A 875 -6.16 -14.08 12.57
N GLU A 876 -6.93 -13.07 12.14
CA GLU A 876 -6.76 -12.38 10.87
C GLU A 876 -6.53 -10.88 11.08
N ARG A 877 -5.51 -10.31 10.44
CA ARG A 877 -5.11 -8.89 10.56
C ARG A 877 -4.94 -8.45 12.03
N PRO A 878 -4.06 -9.11 12.80
CA PRO A 878 -3.82 -8.77 14.19
C PRO A 878 -3.23 -7.37 14.33
N VAL A 879 -3.53 -6.72 15.44
CA VAL A 879 -2.89 -5.47 15.90
C VAL A 879 -2.09 -5.79 17.16
N GLU A 880 -0.84 -5.38 17.21
CA GLU A 880 0.04 -5.59 18.36
C GLU A 880 -0.10 -4.47 19.39
N GLU A 881 -0.07 -4.84 20.68
CA GLU A 881 -0.01 -3.91 21.81
C GLU A 881 0.88 -4.49 22.93
N MET A 882 1.54 -3.61 23.70
CA MET A 882 2.26 -4.04 24.89
C MET A 882 1.29 -4.12 26.06
N ASN A 883 1.28 -5.27 26.73
CA ASN A 883 0.67 -5.38 28.05
C ASN A 883 1.58 -6.15 29.03
N THR A 884 1.41 -5.86 30.31
CA THR A 884 2.17 -6.48 31.40
C THR A 884 1.84 -7.96 31.52
N TYR A 885 0.56 -8.32 31.33
CA TYR A 885 0.01 -9.66 31.44
C TYR A 885 0.79 -10.72 30.64
N LEU A 886 1.02 -10.48 29.34
CA LEU A 886 1.67 -11.46 28.49
C LEU A 886 3.09 -11.76 28.96
N THR A 887 3.83 -10.73 29.35
CA THR A 887 5.21 -10.90 29.81
C THR A 887 5.26 -11.71 31.11
N ALA A 888 4.32 -11.48 32.02
CA ALA A 888 4.18 -12.27 33.23
C ALA A 888 3.81 -13.73 32.92
N LEU A 889 2.87 -13.97 32.01
CA LEU A 889 2.48 -15.30 31.57
C LEU A 889 3.64 -16.08 30.93
N MET A 890 4.46 -15.41 30.10
CA MET A 890 5.65 -15.99 29.48
C MET A 890 6.71 -16.39 30.52
N VAL A 891 6.98 -15.51 31.50
CA VAL A 891 7.93 -15.81 32.59
C VAL A 891 7.50 -17.06 33.33
N ASP A 892 6.23 -17.13 33.67
CA ASP A 892 5.68 -18.22 34.46
C ASP A 892 5.68 -19.57 33.71
N LEU A 893 5.31 -19.57 32.42
CA LEU A 893 5.34 -20.78 31.58
C LEU A 893 6.75 -21.34 31.39
N LEU A 894 7.75 -20.47 31.24
CA LEU A 894 9.13 -20.85 30.88
C LEU A 894 10.05 -21.02 32.10
N ALA A 895 9.68 -20.49 33.27
CA ALA A 895 10.46 -20.61 34.51
C ALA A 895 10.22 -21.92 35.28
N ALA A 896 9.26 -22.76 34.85
CA ALA A 896 9.02 -24.07 35.43
C ALA A 896 10.20 -25.05 35.21
N GLU A 897 10.22 -26.19 35.91
CA GLU A 897 11.34 -27.16 35.91
C GLU A 897 11.96 -27.38 34.52
N GLY A 898 13.23 -26.96 34.35
CA GLY A 898 14.04 -27.13 33.14
C GLY A 898 13.98 -25.97 32.13
N THR A 899 14.35 -24.74 32.51
CA THR A 899 14.44 -23.61 31.55
C THR A 899 15.32 -23.96 30.34
N PRO A 900 14.81 -23.84 29.10
CA PRO A 900 15.60 -24.10 27.89
C PRO A 900 16.90 -23.29 27.86
N GLU A 901 17.99 -23.92 27.42
CA GLU A 901 19.25 -23.23 27.14
C GLU A 901 18.98 -22.07 26.15
N GLY A 902 19.53 -20.88 26.43
CA GLY A 902 19.34 -19.68 25.61
C GLY A 902 18.11 -18.82 25.96
N LEU A 903 17.26 -19.20 26.93
CA LEU A 903 16.13 -18.37 27.39
C LEU A 903 16.30 -17.75 28.79
N SER A 904 17.19 -18.29 29.63
CA SER A 904 17.37 -17.81 31.02
C SER A 904 17.59 -16.29 31.09
N ALA A 905 18.49 -15.73 30.28
CA ALA A 905 18.77 -14.30 30.30
C ALA A 905 17.58 -13.44 29.81
N GLY A 906 16.81 -13.95 28.85
CA GLY A 906 15.58 -13.32 28.40
C GLY A 906 14.52 -13.27 29.50
N LEU A 907 14.40 -14.35 30.30
CA LEU A 907 13.51 -14.38 31.47
C LEU A 907 13.97 -13.42 32.57
N ASP A 908 15.27 -13.25 32.77
CA ASP A 908 15.80 -12.27 33.73
C ASP A 908 15.44 -10.85 33.32
N ARG A 909 15.56 -10.50 32.02
CA ARG A 909 15.09 -9.22 31.49
C ARG A 909 13.58 -9.05 31.64
N ALA A 910 12.80 -10.10 31.40
CA ALA A 910 11.36 -10.05 31.58
C ALA A 910 10.96 -9.80 33.05
N ARG A 911 11.57 -10.48 34.02
CA ARG A 911 11.34 -10.21 35.46
C ARG A 911 11.72 -8.79 35.85
N ALA A 912 12.83 -8.30 35.31
CA ALA A 912 13.26 -6.92 35.45
C ALA A 912 12.23 -5.92 34.90
N HIS A 913 11.72 -6.15 33.69
CA HIS A 913 10.66 -5.33 33.10
C HIS A 913 9.41 -5.28 33.98
N LEU A 914 8.95 -6.44 34.46
CA LEU A 914 7.79 -6.56 35.35
C LEU A 914 8.02 -5.79 36.66
N ASN A 915 9.23 -5.89 37.23
CA ASN A 915 9.61 -5.13 38.42
C ASN A 915 9.51 -3.61 38.20
N ASP A 916 9.91 -3.13 37.03
CA ASP A 916 9.86 -1.71 36.68
C ASP A 916 8.41 -1.20 36.45
N GLN A 917 7.41 -2.11 36.35
CA GLN A 917 6.00 -1.76 36.26
C GLN A 917 5.33 -1.53 37.63
N ILE A 918 6.00 -1.85 38.74
CA ILE A 918 5.46 -1.63 40.09
C ILE A 918 5.46 -0.13 40.40
N GLU A 919 4.27 0.44 40.60
CA GLU A 919 4.12 1.85 40.95
C GLU A 919 4.50 2.14 42.41
N PRO A 920 4.71 3.41 42.83
CA PRO A 920 4.99 3.74 44.23
C PRO A 920 3.91 3.28 45.24
N GLY A 921 2.68 3.05 44.77
CA GLY A 921 1.58 2.47 45.54
C GLY A 921 1.61 0.93 45.62
N GLY A 922 2.52 0.28 44.89
CA GLY A 922 2.62 -1.18 44.76
C GLY A 922 1.66 -1.79 43.73
N LEU A 923 0.84 -1.00 43.06
CA LEU A 923 -0.10 -1.48 42.03
C LEU A 923 0.55 -1.50 40.65
N VAL A 924 -0.01 -2.30 39.74
CA VAL A 924 0.47 -2.49 38.37
C VAL A 924 -0.68 -2.25 37.38
N ARG A 925 -0.35 -1.76 36.19
CA ARG A 925 -1.29 -1.49 35.10
C ARG A 925 -1.08 -2.43 33.93
N TYR A 926 -2.16 -2.74 33.24
CA TYR A 926 -2.15 -3.47 31.98
C TYR A 926 -1.23 -2.90 30.89
N HIS A 927 -1.29 -1.60 30.55
CA HIS A 927 -0.36 -0.98 29.56
C HIS A 927 0.96 -0.48 30.18
N GLY A 928 1.35 -1.01 31.33
CA GLY A 928 2.55 -0.60 32.05
C GLY A 928 2.45 0.80 32.68
N ARG A 929 3.55 1.23 33.30
CA ARG A 929 3.62 2.46 34.08
C ARG A 929 3.45 3.72 33.20
N PRO A 930 2.73 4.76 33.67
CA PRO A 930 2.63 6.04 32.95
C PRO A 930 4.01 6.65 32.69
N GLY A 931 4.21 7.17 31.48
CA GLY A 931 5.50 7.75 31.07
C GLY A 931 6.63 6.75 30.85
N GLY A 932 6.35 5.43 30.90
CA GLY A 932 7.28 4.39 30.49
C GLY A 932 7.58 4.46 28.99
N ARG A 933 8.80 4.06 28.61
CA ARG A 933 9.29 4.09 27.23
C ARG A 933 8.32 3.37 26.27
N ALA A 934 7.93 2.14 26.61
CA ALA A 934 7.02 1.33 25.82
C ALA A 934 5.63 1.97 25.62
N ALA A 935 5.07 2.65 26.63
CA ALA A 935 3.81 3.39 26.50
C ALA A 935 3.95 4.64 25.61
N SER A 936 5.09 5.32 25.68
CA SER A 936 5.36 6.52 24.88
C SER A 936 5.62 6.23 23.39
N GLU A 937 6.30 5.12 23.07
CA GLU A 937 6.63 4.73 21.69
C GLU A 937 5.42 4.16 20.94
N THR A 938 4.45 3.58 21.66
CA THR A 938 3.28 2.93 21.07
C THR A 938 2.04 3.83 21.03
N GLY A 939 2.11 5.02 21.63
CA GLY A 939 0.98 5.97 21.70
C GLY A 939 -0.20 5.42 22.51
N MET A 940 0.04 4.44 23.37
CA MET A 940 -1.00 3.80 24.17
C MET A 940 -1.43 4.69 25.33
N CYS A 941 -2.71 4.67 25.63
CA CYS A 941 -3.27 5.41 26.75
C CYS A 941 -2.96 4.73 28.09
N THR A 942 -2.87 5.54 29.14
CA THR A 942 -2.76 5.06 30.51
C THR A 942 -4.06 4.41 30.97
N ILE A 943 -3.99 3.14 31.34
CA ILE A 943 -5.13 2.35 31.82
C ILE A 943 -5.12 2.25 33.35
N THR A 944 -6.28 2.16 33.98
CA THR A 944 -6.45 1.96 35.44
C THR A 944 -5.65 0.73 35.93
N PRO A 945 -5.02 0.76 37.12
CA PRO A 945 -4.37 -0.43 37.69
C PRO A 945 -5.38 -1.54 37.96
N ASP A 946 -4.94 -2.79 37.84
CA ASP A 946 -5.82 -3.95 37.96
C ASP A 946 -5.23 -5.04 38.87
N ALA A 947 -6.11 -5.90 39.38
CA ALA A 947 -5.79 -6.96 40.30
C ALA A 947 -5.00 -8.10 39.65
N ASP A 948 -5.15 -8.32 38.34
CA ASP A 948 -4.55 -9.45 37.64
C ASP A 948 -3.05 -9.23 37.45
N ASP A 949 -2.70 -8.12 36.80
CA ASP A 949 -1.31 -7.72 36.56
C ASP A 949 -0.58 -7.45 37.87
N THR A 950 -1.26 -6.85 38.86
CA THR A 950 -0.67 -6.64 40.20
C THR A 950 -0.32 -7.99 40.84
N ALA A 951 -1.24 -8.96 40.84
CA ALA A 951 -0.98 -10.26 41.46
C ALA A 951 0.11 -11.06 40.73
N LEU A 952 0.08 -11.07 39.40
CA LEU A 952 1.06 -11.79 38.59
C LEU A 952 2.47 -11.22 38.76
N VAL A 953 2.63 -9.89 38.73
CA VAL A 953 3.94 -9.24 38.89
C VAL A 953 4.52 -9.51 40.28
N TRP A 954 3.74 -9.33 41.35
CA TRP A 954 4.24 -9.58 42.71
C TRP A 954 4.60 -11.05 42.97
N ARG A 955 3.97 -11.98 42.26
CA ARG A 955 4.29 -13.41 42.33
C ARG A 955 5.59 -13.77 41.61
N LEU A 956 5.88 -13.12 40.48
CA LEU A 956 6.90 -13.56 39.51
C LEU A 956 8.16 -12.69 39.50
N ALA A 957 8.05 -11.43 39.91
CA ALA A 957 9.16 -10.50 40.01
C ALA A 957 9.60 -10.33 41.48
N PRO A 958 10.91 -10.13 41.74
CA PRO A 958 11.42 -9.99 43.10
C PRO A 958 10.82 -8.79 43.87
N GLY A 959 10.57 -7.66 43.20
CA GLY A 959 9.91 -6.51 43.83
C GLY A 959 10.76 -5.74 44.84
N ASP A 960 10.37 -4.49 45.16
CA ASP A 960 10.74 -3.88 46.44
C ASP A 960 9.78 -4.38 47.51
N HIS A 961 10.22 -5.33 48.33
CA HIS A 961 9.39 -5.94 49.38
C HIS A 961 8.74 -4.92 50.33
N SER A 962 9.27 -3.69 50.45
CA SER A 962 8.67 -2.63 51.27
C SER A 962 7.31 -2.12 50.75
N LEU A 963 7.06 -2.24 49.44
CA LEU A 963 5.79 -1.83 48.81
C LEU A 963 4.71 -2.93 48.87
N ARG A 964 5.10 -4.17 49.16
CA ARG A 964 4.19 -5.33 49.16
C ARG A 964 2.99 -5.18 50.11
N PRO A 965 3.13 -4.71 51.36
CA PRO A 965 1.98 -4.47 52.24
C PRO A 965 0.99 -3.44 51.67
N ARG A 966 1.49 -2.42 50.96
CA ARG A 966 0.64 -1.40 50.31
C ARG A 966 -0.12 -2.00 49.13
N ALA A 967 0.54 -2.81 48.31
CA ALA A 967 -0.09 -3.52 47.21
C ALA A 967 -1.23 -4.43 47.70
N LEU A 968 -0.97 -5.24 48.73
CA LEU A 968 -1.98 -6.11 49.35
C LEU A 968 -3.15 -5.29 49.93
N ALA A 969 -2.87 -4.18 50.60
CA ALA A 969 -3.92 -3.28 51.09
C ALA A 969 -4.76 -2.69 49.94
N GLY A 970 -4.11 -2.29 48.84
CA GLY A 970 -4.77 -1.79 47.63
C GLY A 970 -5.71 -2.81 46.99
N VAL A 971 -5.26 -4.05 46.81
CA VAL A 971 -6.11 -5.13 46.28
C VAL A 971 -7.25 -5.49 47.24
N ARG A 972 -6.98 -5.53 48.56
CA ARG A 972 -8.03 -5.79 49.59
C ARG A 972 -9.10 -4.70 49.65
N ALA A 973 -8.78 -3.45 49.33
CA ALA A 973 -9.75 -2.36 49.31
C ALA A 973 -10.87 -2.57 48.28
N TYR A 974 -10.63 -3.41 47.26
CA TYR A 974 -11.59 -3.74 46.20
C TYR A 974 -12.14 -5.17 46.33
N ARG A 975 -12.11 -5.74 47.54
CA ARG A 975 -12.75 -7.03 47.85
C ARG A 975 -14.26 -6.85 48.06
N THR A 976 -15.06 -7.71 47.45
CA THR A 976 -16.52 -7.73 47.60
C THR A 976 -16.94 -8.35 48.93
N ALA A 977 -18.20 -8.13 49.33
CA ALA A 977 -18.76 -8.70 50.56
C ALA A 977 -18.76 -10.24 50.55
N GLU A 978 -18.82 -10.86 49.38
CA GLU A 978 -18.78 -12.32 49.20
C GLU A 978 -17.36 -12.90 49.23
N GLY A 979 -16.35 -12.01 49.26
CA GLY A 979 -14.94 -12.36 49.38
C GLY A 979 -14.16 -12.46 48.07
N LEU A 980 -14.74 -12.04 46.94
CA LEU A 980 -14.09 -11.97 45.62
C LEU A 980 -13.36 -10.62 45.45
N TYR A 981 -12.42 -10.53 44.51
CA TYR A 981 -11.66 -9.32 44.21
C TYR A 981 -12.11 -8.72 42.88
N ARG A 982 -12.38 -7.42 42.86
CA ARG A 982 -12.74 -6.69 41.63
C ARG A 982 -11.52 -6.50 40.73
N THR A 983 -11.74 -6.35 39.43
CA THR A 983 -10.66 -6.20 38.43
C THR A 983 -9.91 -4.89 38.59
N TRP A 984 -10.60 -3.76 38.57
CA TRP A 984 -10.00 -2.42 38.56
C TRP A 984 -9.83 -1.88 39.98
N LEU A 985 -8.62 -1.39 40.29
CA LEU A 985 -8.19 -0.95 41.61
C LEU A 985 -8.29 0.58 41.76
N SER A 986 -9.41 1.14 41.32
CA SER A 986 -9.75 2.57 41.42
C SER A 986 -11.27 2.73 41.58
N PRO A 987 -11.77 3.80 42.24
CA PRO A 987 -13.17 4.17 42.07
C PRO A 987 -13.46 4.46 40.59
N GLU A 988 -14.71 4.29 40.17
CA GLU A 988 -15.14 4.47 38.78
C GLU A 988 -14.84 5.88 38.25
N SER A 989 -14.95 6.91 39.10
CA SER A 989 -14.57 8.29 38.77
C SER A 989 -13.08 8.47 38.44
N GLY A 990 -12.24 7.51 38.81
CA GLY A 990 -10.81 7.48 38.52
C GLY A 990 -10.42 6.58 37.34
N TYR A 991 -11.39 6.01 36.63
CA TYR A 991 -11.12 5.15 35.48
C TYR A 991 -10.49 5.91 34.33
N GLN A 992 -9.41 5.34 33.79
CA GLN A 992 -8.65 5.92 32.68
C GLN A 992 -8.58 4.91 31.55
N CYS A 993 -8.92 5.36 30.35
CA CYS A 993 -8.87 4.58 29.12
C CYS A 993 -9.53 3.19 29.18
N LEU A 994 -10.61 3.07 29.95
CA LEU A 994 -11.43 1.87 30.00
C LEU A 994 -12.65 2.03 29.08
N ASN A 995 -13.02 0.92 28.43
CA ASN A 995 -14.31 0.76 27.77
C ASN A 995 -15.10 -0.31 28.54
N PRO A 996 -15.70 0.05 29.68
CA PRO A 996 -16.37 -0.91 30.54
C PRO A 996 -17.56 -1.56 29.80
N GLY A 997 -17.84 -2.81 30.16
CA GLY A 997 -19.06 -3.49 29.74
C GLY A 997 -20.20 -3.25 30.72
N ALA A 998 -21.10 -4.22 30.82
CA ALA A 998 -22.32 -4.14 31.62
C ALA A 998 -22.04 -4.04 33.14
N ASP A 999 -21.06 -4.78 33.65
CA ASP A 999 -20.47 -4.53 34.97
C ASP A 999 -19.19 -3.69 34.75
N PRO A 1000 -19.12 -2.44 35.23
CA PRO A 1000 -17.94 -1.60 35.05
C PRO A 1000 -16.73 -2.06 35.87
N ASN A 1001 -16.89 -3.00 36.81
CA ASN A 1001 -15.78 -3.58 37.57
C ASN A 1001 -16.02 -5.05 37.92
N PRO A 1002 -16.02 -5.98 36.96
CA PRO A 1002 -16.37 -7.36 37.25
C PRO A 1002 -15.30 -8.02 38.12
N ALA A 1003 -15.71 -9.04 38.88
CA ALA A 1003 -14.80 -10.08 39.33
C ALA A 1003 -14.74 -11.15 38.24
N ASP A 1004 -13.55 -11.60 37.86
CA ASP A 1004 -13.38 -12.60 36.78
C ASP A 1004 -12.55 -13.79 37.27
N ILE A 1005 -12.89 -15.00 36.79
CA ILE A 1005 -12.32 -16.28 37.21
C ILE A 1005 -10.81 -16.36 37.04
N GLY A 1006 -10.26 -15.90 35.92
CA GLY A 1006 -8.81 -15.97 35.68
C GLY A 1006 -8.06 -15.02 36.61
N ILE A 1007 -8.62 -13.82 36.79
CA ILE A 1007 -8.08 -12.82 37.73
C ILE A 1007 -8.11 -13.35 39.17
N GLN A 1008 -9.21 -13.98 39.59
CA GLN A 1008 -9.30 -14.56 40.93
C GLN A 1008 -8.27 -15.67 41.14
N MET A 1009 -8.01 -16.50 40.12
CA MET A 1009 -6.98 -17.54 40.20
C MET A 1009 -5.59 -16.94 40.40
N HIS A 1010 -5.25 -15.88 39.66
CA HIS A 1010 -3.94 -15.23 39.82
C HIS A 1010 -3.80 -14.50 41.15
N VAL A 1011 -4.84 -13.79 41.61
CA VAL A 1011 -4.89 -13.20 42.97
C VAL A 1011 -4.75 -14.29 44.03
N TRP A 1012 -5.44 -15.41 43.88
CA TRP A 1012 -5.33 -16.54 44.79
C TRP A 1012 -3.90 -17.08 44.86
N MET A 1013 -3.24 -17.26 43.72
CA MET A 1013 -1.87 -17.77 43.66
C MET A 1013 -0.89 -16.83 44.37
N TRP A 1014 -1.10 -15.51 44.26
CA TRP A 1014 -0.29 -14.55 45.02
C TRP A 1014 -0.58 -14.63 46.52
N LEU A 1015 -1.85 -14.62 46.92
CA LEU A 1015 -2.24 -14.76 48.33
C LEU A 1015 -1.77 -16.08 48.94
N ALA A 1016 -1.73 -17.17 48.20
CA ALA A 1016 -1.25 -18.46 48.72
C ALA A 1016 0.21 -18.37 49.19
N GLN A 1017 1.01 -17.47 48.60
CA GLN A 1017 2.40 -17.23 48.97
C GLN A 1017 2.53 -16.22 50.13
N ASP A 1018 1.77 -15.11 50.08
CA ASP A 1018 1.97 -13.97 51.00
C ASP A 1018 0.89 -13.80 52.09
N ASP A 1019 -0.30 -14.38 51.92
CA ASP A 1019 -1.42 -14.36 52.88
C ASP A 1019 -2.30 -15.63 52.78
N PRO A 1020 -1.80 -16.79 53.27
CA PRO A 1020 -2.51 -18.07 53.16
C PRO A 1020 -3.94 -18.08 53.76
N PRO A 1021 -4.24 -17.38 54.88
CA PRO A 1021 -5.60 -17.20 55.35
C PRO A 1021 -6.55 -16.58 54.31
N ALA A 1022 -6.18 -15.45 53.69
CA ALA A 1022 -7.01 -14.82 52.66
C ALA A 1022 -7.14 -15.71 51.41
N ALA A 1023 -6.10 -16.45 51.05
CA ALA A 1023 -6.17 -17.43 49.96
C ALA A 1023 -7.22 -18.53 50.23
N ARG A 1024 -7.29 -19.05 51.47
CA ARG A 1024 -8.32 -20.04 51.84
C ARG A 1024 -9.73 -19.47 51.74
N GLU A 1025 -9.94 -18.23 52.20
CA GLU A 1025 -11.23 -17.54 52.07
C GLU A 1025 -11.63 -17.33 50.61
N LEU A 1026 -10.70 -16.88 49.77
CA LEU A 1026 -10.94 -16.69 48.33
C LEU A 1026 -11.27 -18.01 47.64
N CYS A 1027 -10.57 -19.11 47.97
CA CYS A 1027 -10.89 -20.44 47.43
C CYS A 1027 -12.34 -20.87 47.77
N GLN A 1028 -12.79 -20.61 49.01
CA GLN A 1028 -14.18 -20.89 49.40
C GLN A 1028 -15.18 -20.01 48.65
N ALA A 1029 -14.88 -18.72 48.46
CA ALA A 1029 -15.72 -17.81 47.68
C ALA A 1029 -15.83 -18.25 46.22
N LEU A 1030 -14.71 -18.71 45.63
CA LEU A 1030 -14.65 -19.26 44.28
C LEU A 1030 -15.50 -20.51 44.14
N ARG A 1031 -15.38 -21.49 45.04
CA ARG A 1031 -16.21 -22.72 45.01
C ARG A 1031 -17.71 -22.45 45.03
N ARG A 1032 -18.16 -21.37 45.69
CA ARG A 1032 -19.57 -20.97 45.72
C ARG A 1032 -20.03 -20.21 44.47
N SER A 1033 -19.11 -19.64 43.70
CA SER A 1033 -19.41 -18.68 42.64
C SER A 1033 -18.95 -19.12 41.24
N VAL A 1034 -18.21 -20.23 41.13
CA VAL A 1034 -17.54 -20.66 39.90
C VAL A 1034 -18.52 -20.95 38.75
N ASP A 1035 -19.75 -21.39 39.05
CA ASP A 1035 -20.78 -21.67 38.05
C ASP A 1035 -21.55 -20.40 37.61
N GLN A 1036 -21.28 -19.24 38.20
CA GLN A 1036 -22.04 -18.01 37.94
C GLN A 1036 -21.46 -17.25 36.73
N ASP A 1037 -22.30 -16.92 35.76
CA ASP A 1037 -21.94 -16.19 34.53
C ASP A 1037 -21.16 -14.90 34.78
N ARG A 1038 -21.51 -14.18 35.86
CA ARG A 1038 -20.84 -12.93 36.25
C ARG A 1038 -19.35 -13.07 36.58
N LEU A 1039 -18.87 -14.30 36.83
CA LEU A 1039 -17.45 -14.59 37.10
C LEU A 1039 -16.69 -14.97 35.80
N TRP A 1040 -17.39 -15.16 34.69
CA TRP A 1040 -16.79 -15.51 33.40
C TRP A 1040 -16.94 -14.31 32.46
N VAL A 1041 -16.06 -13.30 32.61
CA VAL A 1041 -16.14 -12.08 31.81
C VAL A 1041 -15.07 -12.10 30.72
N TYR A 1042 -13.81 -12.10 31.09
CA TYR A 1042 -12.67 -12.03 30.15
C TYR A 1042 -12.29 -13.40 29.56
N TYR A 1043 -12.72 -14.48 30.22
CA TYR A 1043 -12.42 -15.86 29.81
C TYR A 1043 -13.65 -16.67 29.39
N SER A 1044 -14.84 -16.06 29.25
CA SER A 1044 -16.07 -16.80 28.89
C SER A 1044 -15.95 -17.60 27.59
N ARG A 1045 -15.14 -17.11 26.64
CA ARG A 1045 -14.85 -17.77 25.37
C ARG A 1045 -13.40 -18.21 25.22
N ALA A 1046 -12.56 -17.98 26.23
CA ALA A 1046 -11.11 -18.21 26.21
C ALA A 1046 -10.66 -19.08 27.40
N PRO A 1047 -11.06 -20.37 27.47
CA PRO A 1047 -10.85 -21.16 28.68
C PRO A 1047 -9.42 -21.64 28.92
N LEU A 1048 -8.48 -21.30 28.02
CA LEU A 1048 -7.11 -21.79 28.04
C LEU A 1048 -6.41 -21.55 29.38
N VAL A 1049 -6.39 -20.31 29.84
CA VAL A 1049 -5.68 -19.92 31.06
C VAL A 1049 -6.34 -20.50 32.32
N PRO A 1050 -7.67 -20.42 32.52
CA PRO A 1050 -8.32 -21.08 33.65
C PRO A 1050 -8.03 -22.59 33.74
N VAL A 1051 -8.07 -23.30 32.60
CA VAL A 1051 -7.74 -24.74 32.53
C VAL A 1051 -6.28 -24.98 32.93
N MET A 1052 -5.37 -24.14 32.45
CA MET A 1052 -3.95 -24.25 32.76
C MET A 1052 -3.63 -23.94 34.24
N ARG A 1053 -4.40 -23.07 34.90
CA ARG A 1053 -4.21 -22.68 36.31
C ARG A 1053 -4.80 -23.64 37.33
N GLN A 1054 -5.77 -24.45 36.95
CA GLN A 1054 -6.44 -25.39 37.87
C GLN A 1054 -5.47 -26.31 38.65
N PRO A 1055 -4.40 -26.87 38.05
CA PRO A 1055 -3.40 -27.68 38.76
C PRO A 1055 -2.58 -26.87 39.77
N ASP A 1056 -2.24 -25.61 39.45
CA ASP A 1056 -1.48 -24.74 40.35
C ASP A 1056 -2.24 -24.50 41.65
N LEU A 1057 -3.56 -24.28 41.54
CA LEU A 1057 -4.48 -24.14 42.65
C LEU A 1057 -4.56 -25.42 43.49
N ARG A 1058 -4.70 -26.58 42.84
CA ARG A 1058 -4.77 -27.88 43.51
C ARG A 1058 -3.49 -28.20 44.26
N ALA A 1059 -2.33 -27.94 43.67
CA ALA A 1059 -1.02 -28.18 44.28
C ALA A 1059 -0.83 -27.42 45.61
N HIS A 1060 -1.53 -26.31 45.78
CA HIS A 1060 -1.46 -25.45 46.98
C HIS A 1060 -2.77 -25.48 47.81
N GLY A 1061 -3.56 -26.55 47.68
CA GLY A 1061 -4.69 -26.84 48.58
C GLY A 1061 -6.05 -26.25 48.19
N CYS A 1062 -6.19 -25.63 47.01
CA CYS A 1062 -7.48 -25.20 46.46
C CYS A 1062 -7.93 -26.11 45.32
N ASP A 1063 -8.64 -27.20 45.64
CA ASP A 1063 -9.27 -28.02 44.61
C ASP A 1063 -10.55 -27.33 44.11
N LEU A 1064 -10.42 -26.54 43.04
CA LEU A 1064 -11.50 -25.83 42.37
C LEU A 1064 -11.93 -26.60 41.12
N ALA A 1065 -13.15 -27.13 41.11
CA ALA A 1065 -13.73 -27.75 39.93
C ALA A 1065 -14.26 -26.67 38.98
N LEU A 1066 -13.75 -26.64 37.75
CA LEU A 1066 -14.26 -25.75 36.71
C LEU A 1066 -15.48 -26.38 36.02
N PRO A 1067 -16.50 -25.59 35.64
CA PRO A 1067 -17.72 -26.10 35.01
C PRO A 1067 -17.40 -26.67 33.62
N ALA A 1068 -17.94 -27.86 33.31
CA ALA A 1068 -17.59 -28.59 32.10
C ALA A 1068 -17.94 -27.84 30.80
N ASP A 1069 -19.02 -27.07 30.81
CA ASP A 1069 -19.45 -26.22 29.70
C ASP A 1069 -18.50 -25.03 29.47
N ARG A 1070 -17.86 -24.53 30.53
CA ARG A 1070 -16.94 -23.39 30.52
C ARG A 1070 -15.50 -23.75 30.15
N VAL A 1071 -15.15 -25.04 30.06
CA VAL A 1071 -13.79 -25.51 29.71
C VAL A 1071 -13.73 -26.26 28.37
N ARG A 1072 -14.71 -26.01 27.50
CA ARG A 1072 -14.73 -26.48 26.11
C ARG A 1072 -14.32 -25.37 25.16
N ALA A 1073 -13.64 -25.71 24.07
CA ALA A 1073 -13.35 -24.75 23.02
C ALA A 1073 -14.66 -24.34 22.33
N GLU A 1074 -15.00 -23.06 22.37
CA GLU A 1074 -16.09 -22.50 21.55
C GLU A 1074 -15.70 -22.52 20.07
N PHE A 1075 -14.43 -22.21 19.78
CA PHE A 1075 -13.86 -22.22 18.44
C PHE A 1075 -13.11 -23.53 18.20
N PRO A 1076 -13.50 -24.36 17.22
CA PRO A 1076 -12.86 -25.65 16.96
C PRO A 1076 -11.34 -25.56 16.75
N GLU A 1077 -10.86 -24.48 16.14
CA GLU A 1077 -9.44 -24.25 15.90
C GLU A 1077 -8.65 -24.10 17.21
N GLN A 1078 -9.30 -23.67 18.31
CA GLN A 1078 -8.65 -23.50 19.61
C GLN A 1078 -8.59 -24.79 20.44
N GLN A 1079 -9.18 -25.89 19.98
CA GLN A 1079 -9.17 -27.16 20.70
C GLN A 1079 -7.75 -27.69 20.92
N VAL A 1080 -6.87 -27.51 19.94
CA VAL A 1080 -5.45 -27.91 20.02
C VAL A 1080 -4.73 -27.29 21.22
N TRP A 1081 -5.07 -26.06 21.59
CA TRP A 1081 -4.46 -25.35 22.71
C TRP A 1081 -5.02 -25.82 24.06
N LEU A 1082 -6.29 -26.21 24.12
CA LEU A 1082 -6.84 -26.86 25.31
C LEU A 1082 -6.23 -28.25 25.53
N ASP A 1083 -5.97 -28.99 24.46
CA ASP A 1083 -5.29 -30.29 24.56
C ASP A 1083 -3.85 -30.11 25.04
N ALA A 1084 -3.14 -29.10 24.53
CA ALA A 1084 -1.83 -28.69 25.03
C ALA A 1084 -1.86 -28.31 26.51
N ALA A 1085 -2.84 -27.50 26.94
CA ALA A 1085 -2.99 -27.10 28.34
C ALA A 1085 -3.30 -28.28 29.27
N ARG A 1086 -4.08 -29.27 28.83
CA ARG A 1086 -4.37 -30.50 29.59
C ARG A 1086 -3.12 -31.37 29.78
N LEU A 1087 -2.25 -31.44 28.77
CA LEU A 1087 -0.94 -32.10 28.91
C LEU A 1087 -0.06 -31.36 29.91
N ILE A 1088 0.05 -30.03 29.79
CA ILE A 1088 0.77 -29.17 30.75
C ILE A 1088 0.26 -29.37 32.18
N ALA A 1089 -1.05 -29.41 32.35
CA ALA A 1089 -1.69 -29.63 33.64
C ALA A 1089 -1.29 -30.96 34.30
N ARG A 1090 -1.12 -32.02 33.50
CA ARG A 1090 -0.69 -33.34 33.99
C ARG A 1090 0.81 -33.42 34.31
N MET A 1091 1.60 -32.44 33.89
CA MET A 1091 3.04 -32.32 34.25
C MET A 1091 3.27 -31.53 35.54
N GLY A 1092 2.22 -30.92 36.12
CA GLY A 1092 2.33 -30.10 37.32
C GLY A 1092 2.72 -30.86 38.60
N PRO A 1093 3.11 -30.13 39.66
CA PRO A 1093 3.46 -30.70 40.96
C PRO A 1093 2.29 -31.51 41.55
N GLY A 1094 2.55 -32.73 42.04
CA GLY A 1094 1.54 -33.61 42.64
C GLY A 1094 0.70 -34.45 41.66
N SER A 1095 0.97 -34.39 40.36
CA SER A 1095 0.31 -35.27 39.37
C SER A 1095 0.83 -36.70 39.46
N THR A 1096 -0.10 -37.67 39.57
CA THR A 1096 0.19 -39.12 39.57
C THR A 1096 0.16 -39.74 38.17
N ASN A 1097 -0.27 -38.99 37.14
CA ASN A 1097 -0.43 -39.45 35.76
C ASN A 1097 0.26 -38.49 34.77
N ARG A 1098 1.59 -38.43 34.82
CA ARG A 1098 2.40 -37.60 33.91
C ARG A 1098 2.32 -38.15 32.47
N PRO A 1099 2.22 -37.28 31.44
CA PRO A 1099 2.19 -37.71 30.05
C PRO A 1099 3.54 -38.29 29.61
N THR A 1100 3.51 -39.28 28.72
CA THR A 1100 4.71 -39.88 28.11
C THR A 1100 5.12 -39.13 26.84
N ALA A 1101 6.37 -39.31 26.38
CA ALA A 1101 6.83 -38.77 25.11
C ALA A 1101 5.96 -39.25 23.93
N ASP A 1102 5.59 -40.53 23.89
CA ASP A 1102 4.74 -41.09 22.84
C ASP A 1102 3.32 -40.50 22.84
N GLU A 1103 2.79 -40.16 24.03
CA GLU A 1103 1.49 -39.49 24.16
C GLU A 1103 1.52 -38.05 23.61
N ALA A 1104 2.61 -37.31 23.85
CA ALA A 1104 2.74 -35.92 23.43
C ALA A 1104 3.22 -35.73 21.98
N ARG A 1105 3.91 -36.73 21.41
CA ARG A 1105 4.55 -36.67 20.08
C ARG A 1105 3.60 -36.20 18.96
N PRO A 1106 2.36 -36.73 18.80
CA PRO A 1106 1.48 -36.28 17.72
C PRO A 1106 1.13 -34.79 17.79
N LEU A 1107 0.91 -34.27 19.01
CA LEU A 1107 0.61 -32.85 19.21
C LEU A 1107 1.84 -31.98 18.93
N LEU A 1108 3.02 -32.41 19.40
CA LEU A 1108 4.28 -31.70 19.18
C LEU A 1108 4.62 -31.63 17.69
N GLU A 1109 4.46 -32.74 16.95
CA GLU A 1109 4.69 -32.80 15.50
C GLU A 1109 3.68 -31.92 14.75
N ALA A 1110 2.39 -31.97 15.10
CA ALA A 1110 1.35 -31.15 14.47
C ALA A 1110 1.58 -29.65 14.68
N LEU A 1111 1.98 -29.24 15.89
CA LEU A 1111 2.26 -27.83 16.20
C LEU A 1111 3.58 -27.34 15.59
N ALA A 1112 4.60 -28.20 15.47
CA ALA A 1112 5.91 -27.86 14.91
C ALA A 1112 5.98 -27.91 13.37
N ALA A 1113 5.01 -28.59 12.73
CA ALA A 1113 4.92 -28.72 11.28
C ALA A 1113 5.04 -27.35 10.56
N ASP A 1114 5.66 -27.38 9.37
CA ASP A 1114 5.89 -26.18 8.55
C ASP A 1114 6.54 -25.02 9.33
N ARG A 1115 7.53 -25.36 10.17
CA ARG A 1115 8.23 -24.43 11.07
C ARG A 1115 7.28 -23.70 12.01
N PHE A 1116 6.33 -24.39 12.64
CA PHE A 1116 5.27 -23.80 13.48
C PHE A 1116 4.21 -22.98 12.74
N ALA A 1117 3.78 -23.41 11.55
CA ALA A 1117 2.71 -22.71 10.83
C ALA A 1117 1.38 -22.69 11.61
N ALA A 1118 1.06 -23.76 12.35
CA ALA A 1118 -0.13 -23.84 13.18
C ALA A 1118 -0.15 -22.72 14.25
N VAL A 1119 1.01 -22.43 14.85
CA VAL A 1119 1.16 -21.36 15.85
C VAL A 1119 0.99 -19.98 15.23
N ARG A 1120 1.60 -19.74 14.07
CA ARG A 1120 1.49 -18.45 13.37
C ARG A 1120 0.07 -18.15 12.87
N ASN A 1121 -0.63 -19.17 12.39
CA ASN A 1121 -1.93 -19.00 11.74
C ASN A 1121 -3.10 -19.05 12.74
N ASN A 1122 -2.90 -19.71 13.88
CA ASN A 1122 -3.91 -19.89 14.91
C ASN A 1122 -3.22 -19.95 16.29
N PRO A 1123 -2.63 -18.86 16.77
CA PRO A 1123 -2.03 -18.80 18.09
C PRO A 1123 -3.09 -19.05 19.19
N PRO A 1124 -2.66 -19.40 20.42
CA PRO A 1124 -3.56 -19.52 21.55
C PRO A 1124 -4.27 -18.19 21.84
N MET A 1125 -5.59 -18.23 21.98
CA MET A 1125 -6.40 -17.14 22.48
C MET A 1125 -6.33 -17.12 24.01
N LEU A 1126 -5.80 -16.03 24.56
CA LEU A 1126 -5.51 -15.94 25.99
C LEU A 1126 -6.74 -15.47 26.77
N TYR A 1127 -7.39 -14.40 26.29
CA TYR A 1127 -8.58 -13.78 26.87
C TYR A 1127 -9.25 -12.89 25.81
N HIS A 1128 -10.38 -12.30 26.16
CA HIS A 1128 -11.03 -11.24 25.39
C HIS A 1128 -11.43 -10.09 26.33
N ASN A 1129 -11.63 -8.89 25.79
CA ASN A 1129 -12.23 -7.83 26.61
C ASN A 1129 -13.72 -8.15 26.89
N ASP A 1130 -14.35 -7.40 27.78
CA ASP A 1130 -15.78 -7.58 28.03
C ASP A 1130 -16.58 -7.42 26.72
N LEU A 1131 -17.25 -8.49 26.30
CA LEU A 1131 -17.96 -8.54 25.02
C LEU A 1131 -19.25 -7.73 25.01
N SER A 1132 -19.67 -7.20 26.16
CA SER A 1132 -20.77 -6.24 26.27
C SER A 1132 -20.31 -4.78 26.07
N ALA A 1133 -19.00 -4.52 26.01
CA ALA A 1133 -18.46 -3.18 25.75
C ALA A 1133 -18.69 -2.73 24.29
N SER A 1134 -18.50 -1.43 24.03
CA SER A 1134 -18.72 -0.84 22.69
C SER A 1134 -17.74 -1.32 21.61
N VAL A 1135 -16.64 -1.99 22.00
CA VAL A 1135 -15.67 -2.62 21.10
C VAL A 1135 -15.42 -4.05 21.55
N SER A 1136 -15.25 -4.97 20.61
CA SER A 1136 -14.89 -6.36 20.89
C SER A 1136 -13.46 -6.63 20.42
N ARG A 1137 -12.64 -7.21 21.30
CA ARG A 1137 -11.25 -7.59 21.09
C ARG A 1137 -10.99 -8.97 21.69
N ARG A 1138 -10.34 -9.83 20.91
CA ARG A 1138 -9.80 -11.13 21.36
C ARG A 1138 -8.29 -11.07 21.31
N TYR A 1139 -7.63 -11.55 22.35
CA TYR A 1139 -6.18 -11.44 22.53
C TYR A 1139 -5.51 -12.80 22.33
N TRP A 1140 -4.41 -12.78 21.58
CA TRP A 1140 -3.71 -13.96 21.08
C TRP A 1140 -2.20 -13.80 21.25
N SER A 1141 -1.46 -14.90 21.33
CA SER A 1141 0.00 -14.84 21.40
C SER A 1141 0.68 -16.04 20.73
N GLU A 1142 1.45 -15.79 19.67
CA GLU A 1142 2.36 -16.80 19.12
C GLU A 1142 3.41 -17.24 20.15
N ASP A 1143 3.92 -16.28 20.93
CA ASP A 1143 4.96 -16.50 21.95
C ASP A 1143 4.51 -17.50 23.02
N VAL A 1144 3.26 -17.41 23.48
CA VAL A 1144 2.66 -18.42 24.38
C VAL A 1144 2.56 -19.77 23.68
N GLY A 1145 2.22 -19.80 22.39
CA GLY A 1145 2.18 -21.04 21.61
C GLY A 1145 3.53 -21.74 21.55
N TYR A 1146 4.61 -21.00 21.28
CA TYR A 1146 5.98 -21.52 21.32
C TYR A 1146 6.39 -21.97 22.74
N ALA A 1147 6.04 -21.20 23.77
CA ALA A 1147 6.34 -21.52 25.16
C ALA A 1147 5.62 -22.77 25.66
N MET A 1148 4.33 -22.94 25.34
CA MET A 1148 3.56 -24.13 25.65
C MET A 1148 4.14 -25.37 24.97
N TRP A 1149 4.52 -25.24 23.70
CA TRP A 1149 5.17 -26.33 22.96
C TRP A 1149 6.48 -26.75 23.63
N LEU A 1150 7.35 -25.79 23.98
CA LEU A 1150 8.61 -26.04 24.68
C LEU A 1150 8.38 -26.70 26.04
N ARG A 1151 7.37 -26.25 26.78
CA ARG A 1151 7.02 -26.82 28.08
C ARG A 1151 6.62 -28.30 27.97
N ILE A 1152 5.86 -28.66 26.93
CA ILE A 1152 5.46 -30.05 26.67
C ILE A 1152 6.65 -30.90 26.25
N PHE A 1153 7.47 -30.40 25.33
CA PHE A 1153 8.66 -31.09 24.85
C PHE A 1153 9.62 -31.43 26.00
N LEU A 1154 9.96 -30.45 26.82
CA LEU A 1154 10.86 -30.64 27.95
C LEU A 1154 10.25 -31.49 29.08
N GLY A 1155 8.97 -31.32 29.35
CA GLY A 1155 8.28 -32.05 30.43
C GLY A 1155 8.03 -33.53 30.14
N THR A 1156 8.18 -33.98 28.88
CA THR A 1156 7.96 -35.38 28.46
C THR A 1156 9.24 -36.15 28.14
N GLY A 1157 10.42 -35.53 28.30
CA GLY A 1157 11.72 -36.21 28.22
C GLY A 1157 12.60 -35.83 27.03
N GLY A 1158 12.14 -34.96 26.13
CA GLY A 1158 12.90 -34.49 24.96
C GLY A 1158 13.00 -35.49 23.81
#